data_AF-A0A2N1PBK2-F1
#
_entry.id   AF-A0A2N1PBK2-F1
#
_cell.length_a   1.000
_cell.length_b   1.000
_cell.length_c   1.000
_cell.angle_alpha   90.00
_cell.angle_beta   90.00
_cell.angle_gamma   90.00
#
_symmetry.space_group_name_H-M   'P 1'
#
loop_
_entity.id
_entity.type
_entity.pdbx_description
1 polymer ?
#
loop_
_entity_poly.entity_id
_entity_poly.type
_entity_poly.pdbx_seq_one_letter_code
_entity_poly.pdbx_strand_id
1 'polypeptide(L)'
;MLTNCIQVIILVAYSTGSENVKNVTGVPINKNSILYIYVILFLLAGAFFAFSGGGYYTADSVKKLNDMVEIKIWLFLSIIMAALIYNSSLDKTQKLWAWIFALAFYFVIFYALLFKGTDYGMNGHWGDNGNRLALVTKFREFASPFQDWYYKNLPSFYPPLWLYLQGKLAWLFGIEGYKTIKYGYFVIYALYPVMLFYVWSKVGLKSAAFVIAFLTLFLRDIHLDYVYYEHITAAFFVPWWLYFVEDVRNRKNKGIGWYVLGGFLGALIFMTYYFWFFIGIISIFLRPALQLLLGRRGFLETSPFKTKLLMLSAVAVFSSIYWLPLVISIIQYGADSMQNKWFHLDYLDFRLPIFNYSLDSLIYITGLIYLALRIRKPLNGRYILFLASMLVLYLIDRMLNIFETSIQARKILELFPVFLTVSAGYGVAFLFRYVRIKRPKMKLVILVVSALFIIVYGNSHTEITTEKHYKNAINQRPPVNDINILKTVDYRGKVFLTNHYLEAVYLPYYFFLGHWGPAAHTASRFDKRIAFLRYVGDYCNDARTAFLLRNNCLDPVDYFYLPTDDTTKTVYFDVYPLYYPAITTKLRLEFPETTTTKSKYFKLRHKFGIYSIDSPAQSILELFGKTDSPVGLSECVSRFNRLNMAVNFLPKIYADSLRPYLSRAGEELEDSVSFEPEICFDKGIKLLAIKAVSDAAGHSKLRMIFATDRRIGEDYTIFCHAYPVNKDMLESGRESYGFVNCDIYPVKMTSKWIEGEYQLLEKSLDLKPGRYKFHIGLFSRKEGRLPRTYYSSYFNIGEIR
;
A
#
# COMPACT_ATOMS: atom_id res chain seq x y z
N MET A 1 15.55 25.06 34.20
CA MET A 1 15.54 25.35 32.75
C MET A 1 14.28 26.09 32.31
N LEU A 2 13.05 25.63 32.65
CA LEU A 2 11.82 26.43 32.45
C LEU A 2 11.97 27.85 33.03
N THR A 3 12.56 27.94 34.23
CA THR A 3 12.94 29.20 34.89
C THR A 3 13.90 30.05 34.07
N ASN A 4 14.90 29.45 33.42
CA ASN A 4 15.87 30.16 32.58
C ASN A 4 15.25 30.60 31.24
N CYS A 5 14.39 29.78 30.64
CA CYS A 5 13.63 30.16 29.44
C CYS A 5 12.65 31.30 29.75
N ILE A 6 11.95 31.25 30.89
CA ILE A 6 11.08 32.32 31.36
C ILE A 6 11.90 33.60 31.61
N GLN A 7 13.06 33.51 32.26
CA GLN A 7 13.96 34.65 32.46
C GLN A 7 14.44 35.26 31.13
N VAL A 8 14.79 34.44 30.13
CA VAL A 8 15.19 34.92 28.80
C VAL A 8 14.01 35.56 28.06
N ILE A 9 12.81 34.97 28.11
CA ILE A 9 11.59 35.57 27.51
C ILE A 9 11.28 36.91 28.17
N ILE A 10 11.40 37.01 29.50
CA ILE A 10 11.23 38.26 30.26
C ILE A 10 12.29 39.29 29.86
N LEU A 11 13.57 38.92 29.79
CA LEU A 11 14.67 39.79 29.36
C LEU A 11 14.47 40.33 27.95
N VAL A 12 14.03 39.48 27.01
CA VAL A 12 13.74 39.90 25.64
C VAL A 12 12.51 40.82 25.59
N ALA A 13 11.42 40.49 26.30
CA ALA A 13 10.24 41.34 26.39
C ALA A 13 10.56 42.73 26.97
N TYR A 14 11.40 42.79 28.00
CA TYR A 14 11.86 44.04 28.62
C TYR A 14 12.68 44.90 27.65
N SER A 15 13.52 44.28 26.82
CA SER A 15 14.32 44.99 25.80
C SER A 15 13.48 45.58 24.66
N THR A 16 12.31 45.01 24.37
CA THR A 16 11.44 45.45 23.25
C THR A 16 10.44 46.54 23.61
N GLY A 17 10.19 46.79 24.90
CA GLY A 17 9.14 47.71 25.37
C GLY A 17 9.60 49.12 25.73
N SER A 18 10.90 49.41 25.75
CA SER A 18 11.42 50.72 26.15
C SER A 18 12.08 51.43 24.98
N GLU A 19 11.39 52.42 24.42
CA GLU A 19 11.97 53.41 23.49
C GLU A 19 13.07 54.27 24.13
N ASN A 20 13.29 54.14 25.45
CA ASN A 20 14.23 54.94 26.25
C ASN A 20 15.45 54.17 26.77
N VAL A 21 15.71 52.92 26.36
CA VAL A 21 17.02 52.30 26.63
C VAL A 21 18.05 52.92 25.68
N LYS A 22 18.52 54.12 26.03
CA LYS A 22 19.76 54.67 25.48
C LYS A 22 20.88 53.67 25.78
N ASN A 23 21.35 53.02 24.72
CA ASN A 23 22.72 52.53 24.51
C ASN A 23 23.56 52.31 25.78
N VAL A 24 23.31 51.21 26.50
CA VAL A 24 24.30 50.73 27.50
C VAL A 24 25.47 50.00 26.80
N THR A 25 25.31 49.59 25.53
CA THR A 25 26.32 48.82 24.79
C THR A 25 26.76 49.44 23.46
N GLY A 26 26.20 50.57 23.03
CA GLY A 26 26.60 51.26 21.79
C GLY A 26 26.34 50.50 20.47
N VAL A 27 25.84 49.26 20.51
CA VAL A 27 25.54 48.46 19.32
C VAL A 27 24.04 48.51 19.03
N PRO A 28 23.59 49.08 17.91
CA PRO A 28 22.18 49.07 17.54
C PRO A 28 21.74 47.62 17.33
N ILE A 29 20.84 47.14 18.19
CA ILE A 29 20.21 45.83 18.01
C ILE A 29 19.31 45.95 16.78
N ASN A 30 19.79 45.43 15.66
CA ASN A 30 19.01 45.34 14.42
C ASN A 30 17.72 44.57 14.70
N LYS A 31 16.57 45.05 14.21
CA LYS A 31 15.27 44.36 14.34
C LYS A 31 15.31 42.90 13.87
N ASN A 32 16.21 42.58 12.94
CA ASN A 32 16.44 41.21 12.49
C ASN A 32 17.11 40.33 13.56
N SER A 33 17.96 40.89 14.44
CA SER A 33 18.65 40.18 15.52
C SER A 33 17.69 39.55 16.53
N ILE A 34 16.56 40.20 16.80
CA ILE A 34 15.52 39.67 17.70
C ILE A 34 14.89 38.41 17.08
N LEU A 35 14.56 38.45 15.79
CA LEU A 35 14.01 37.28 15.08
C LEU A 35 15.02 36.12 15.07
N TYR A 36 16.31 36.40 14.86
CA TYR A 36 17.36 35.37 14.93
C TYR A 36 17.51 34.76 16.32
N ILE A 37 17.44 35.57 17.39
CA ILE A 37 17.48 35.06 18.78
C ILE A 37 16.29 34.15 19.05
N TYR A 38 15.08 34.53 18.63
CA TYR A 38 13.90 33.67 18.75
C TYR A 38 14.08 32.36 17.99
N VAL A 39 14.62 32.39 16.77
CA VAL A 39 14.88 31.17 15.96
C VAL A 39 15.96 30.28 16.58
N ILE A 40 17.03 30.85 17.14
CA ILE A 40 18.10 30.06 17.77
C ILE A 40 17.61 29.41 19.06
N LEU A 41 16.95 30.17 19.94
CA LEU A 41 16.35 29.62 21.17
C LEU A 41 15.29 28.56 20.85
N PHE A 42 14.53 28.76 19.77
CA PHE A 42 13.60 27.79 19.21
C PHE A 42 14.29 26.48 18.83
N LEU A 43 15.41 26.55 18.08
CA LEU A 43 16.13 25.36 17.64
C LEU A 43 16.74 24.60 18.82
N LEU A 44 17.30 25.33 19.79
CA LEU A 44 17.92 24.75 20.98
C LEU A 44 16.90 24.11 21.92
N ALA A 45 15.77 24.75 22.18
CA ALA A 45 14.72 24.19 23.03
C ALA A 45 14.04 22.99 22.34
N GLY A 46 13.73 23.09 21.04
CA GLY A 46 13.20 21.98 20.26
C GLY A 46 14.14 20.77 20.25
N ALA A 47 15.43 20.99 20.01
CA ALA A 47 16.45 19.93 20.08
C ALA A 47 16.52 19.33 21.49
N PHE A 48 16.57 20.17 22.53
CA PHE A 48 16.59 19.69 23.91
C PHE A 48 15.39 18.80 24.24
N PHE A 49 14.17 19.19 23.88
CA PHE A 49 12.98 18.36 24.14
C PHE A 49 12.94 17.10 23.25
N ALA A 50 13.40 17.20 22.00
CA ALA A 50 13.49 16.04 21.11
C ALA A 50 14.50 14.98 21.59
N PHE A 51 15.55 15.41 22.31
CA PHE A 51 16.65 14.55 22.76
C PHE A 51 16.71 14.29 24.27
N SER A 52 15.90 14.98 25.09
CA SER A 52 15.78 14.72 26.52
C SER A 52 14.96 13.45 26.74
N GLY A 53 15.68 12.31 26.68
CA GLY A 53 15.14 10.97 26.82
C GLY A 53 14.39 10.79 28.14
N GLY A 54 13.11 10.46 28.03
CA GLY A 54 12.37 9.79 29.10
C GLY A 54 12.40 8.30 28.83
N GLY A 55 12.89 7.50 29.79
CA GLY A 55 12.77 6.05 29.75
C GLY A 55 11.31 5.59 29.60
N TYR A 56 11.09 4.30 29.37
CA TYR A 56 9.74 3.78 29.13
C TYR A 56 8.80 3.99 30.32
N TYR A 57 7.61 4.54 30.07
CA TYR A 57 6.51 4.58 31.05
C TYR A 57 5.16 4.39 30.34
N THR A 58 4.14 4.07 31.13
CA THR A 58 2.77 3.80 30.64
C THR A 58 1.99 5.10 30.42
N ALA A 59 0.92 5.01 29.62
CA ALA A 59 0.01 6.11 29.37
C ALA A 59 -0.58 6.71 30.65
N ASP A 60 -0.82 5.87 31.67
CA ASP A 60 -1.47 6.27 32.93
C ASP A 60 -0.48 6.65 34.04
N SER A 61 0.81 6.76 33.73
CA SER A 61 1.83 7.10 34.72
C SER A 61 1.78 8.58 35.15
N VAL A 62 2.17 8.87 36.39
CA VAL A 62 2.32 10.26 36.90
C VAL A 62 3.26 11.08 36.02
N LYS A 63 4.31 10.46 35.47
CA LYS A 63 5.22 11.11 34.52
C LYS A 63 4.46 11.58 33.27
N LYS A 64 3.57 10.76 32.72
CA LYS A 64 2.78 11.14 31.55
C LYS A 64 1.79 12.25 31.87
N LEU A 65 1.16 12.21 33.04
CA LEU A 65 0.31 13.31 33.50
C LEU A 65 1.08 14.64 33.56
N ASN A 66 2.31 14.62 34.10
CA ASN A 66 3.18 15.80 34.13
C ASN A 66 3.50 16.31 32.73
N ASP A 67 3.81 15.42 31.77
CA ASP A 67 4.03 15.84 30.38
C ASP A 67 2.79 16.51 29.77
N MET A 68 1.58 16.03 30.09
CA MET A 68 0.33 16.66 29.62
C MET A 68 0.12 18.03 30.24
N VAL A 69 0.49 18.23 31.52
CA VAL A 69 0.47 19.55 32.17
C VAL A 69 1.49 20.48 31.50
N GLU A 70 2.70 20.00 31.22
CA GLU A 70 3.73 20.77 30.51
C GLU A 70 3.25 21.21 29.12
N ILE A 71 2.59 20.33 28.36
CA ILE A 71 1.98 20.68 27.07
C ILE A 71 0.99 21.85 27.22
N LYS A 72 0.12 21.82 28.23
CA LYS A 72 -0.84 22.90 28.49
C LYS A 72 -0.15 24.21 28.84
N ILE A 73 0.90 24.17 29.67
CA ILE A 73 1.71 25.35 29.98
C ILE A 73 2.32 25.94 28.70
N TRP A 74 2.86 25.10 27.81
CA TRP A 74 3.41 25.53 26.54
C TRP A 74 2.37 26.11 25.58
N LEU A 75 1.14 25.59 25.58
CA LEU A 75 0.02 26.19 24.86
C LEU A 75 -0.23 27.62 25.36
N PHE A 76 -0.35 27.84 26.68
CA PHE A 76 -0.52 29.18 27.24
C PHE A 76 0.65 30.11 26.92
N LEU A 77 1.89 29.63 27.00
CA LEU A 77 3.07 30.40 26.62
C LEU A 77 3.05 30.79 25.13
N SER A 78 2.56 29.91 24.26
CA SER A 78 2.43 30.24 22.83
C SER A 78 1.39 31.34 22.57
N ILE A 79 0.30 31.38 23.33
CA ILE A 79 -0.69 32.47 23.29
C ILE A 79 -0.06 33.79 23.74
N ILE A 80 0.73 33.77 24.81
CA ILE A 80 1.47 34.96 25.29
C ILE A 80 2.45 35.44 24.22
N MET A 81 3.23 34.54 23.62
CA MET A 81 4.15 34.88 22.51
C MET A 81 3.39 35.50 21.33
N ALA A 82 2.25 34.93 20.94
CA ALA A 82 1.38 35.47 19.92
C ALA A 82 0.95 36.92 20.23
N ALA A 83 0.54 37.20 21.47
CA ALA A 83 0.17 38.55 21.91
C ALA A 83 1.35 39.52 21.87
N LEU A 84 2.54 39.08 22.31
CA LEU A 84 3.78 39.88 22.22
C LEU A 84 4.14 40.20 20.77
N ILE A 85 4.09 39.22 19.87
CA ILE A 85 4.37 39.44 18.45
C ILE A 85 3.33 40.40 17.85
N TYR A 86 2.05 40.28 18.21
CA TYR A 86 1.01 41.18 17.73
C TYR A 86 1.28 42.65 18.13
N ASN A 87 1.72 42.88 19.38
CA ASN A 87 2.03 44.20 19.92
C ASN A 87 3.43 44.73 19.56
N SER A 88 4.30 43.89 19.00
CA SER A 88 5.66 44.29 18.60
C SER A 88 5.70 45.37 17.49
N SER A 89 6.85 46.01 17.33
CA SER A 89 7.13 46.99 16.26
C SER A 89 7.47 46.36 14.90
N LEU A 90 7.32 45.03 14.77
CA LEU A 90 7.53 44.30 13.52
C LEU A 90 6.54 44.73 12.44
N ASP A 91 6.96 44.71 11.18
CA ASP A 91 6.04 44.94 10.07
C ASP A 91 5.02 43.79 9.93
N LYS A 92 3.97 44.01 9.14
CA LYS A 92 2.89 43.01 8.98
C LYS A 92 3.40 41.67 8.45
N THR A 93 4.35 41.65 7.52
CA THR A 93 4.92 40.41 6.96
C THR A 93 5.78 39.71 7.99
N GLN A 94 6.64 40.44 8.70
CA GLN A 94 7.47 39.93 9.79
C GLN A 94 6.63 39.32 10.91
N LYS A 95 5.53 39.97 11.29
CA LYS A 95 4.56 39.42 12.25
C LYS A 95 4.02 38.08 11.79
N LEU A 96 3.55 37.95 10.54
CA LEU A 96 3.04 36.66 10.04
C LEU A 96 4.11 35.56 10.11
N TRP A 97 5.35 35.85 9.74
CA TRP A 97 6.44 34.89 9.87
C TRP A 97 6.72 34.50 11.32
N ALA A 98 6.84 35.48 12.22
CA ALA A 98 7.08 35.23 13.63
C ALA A 98 5.96 34.37 14.25
N TRP A 99 4.70 34.60 13.88
CA TRP A 99 3.58 33.75 14.30
C TRP A 99 3.70 32.31 13.77
N ILE A 100 4.09 32.13 12.50
CA ILE A 100 4.27 30.78 11.92
C ILE A 100 5.42 30.04 12.58
N PHE A 101 6.52 30.72 12.93
CA PHE A 101 7.59 30.11 13.72
C PHE A 101 7.12 29.75 15.12
N ALA A 102 6.37 30.63 15.81
CA ALA A 102 5.80 30.30 17.12
C ALA A 102 4.86 29.08 17.06
N LEU A 103 4.07 28.97 15.99
CA LEU A 103 3.20 27.82 15.75
C LEU A 103 3.99 26.52 15.55
N ALA A 104 5.02 26.55 14.69
CA ALA A 104 5.91 25.42 14.48
C ALA A 104 6.54 24.96 15.80
N PHE A 105 6.90 25.92 16.67
CA PHE A 105 7.55 25.64 17.94
C PHE A 105 6.66 24.87 18.88
N TYR A 106 5.43 25.36 19.02
CA TYR A 106 4.42 24.75 19.86
C TYR A 106 4.21 23.29 19.45
N PHE A 107 4.06 23.01 18.16
CA PHE A 107 3.86 21.63 17.69
C PHE A 107 5.09 20.74 17.87
N VAL A 108 6.31 21.25 17.69
CA VAL A 108 7.54 20.49 17.98
C VAL A 108 7.58 20.09 19.45
N ILE A 109 7.35 21.02 20.37
CA ILE A 109 7.33 20.72 21.81
C ILE A 109 6.18 19.78 22.16
N PHE A 110 4.99 20.05 21.65
CA PHE A 110 3.80 19.23 21.84
C PHE A 110 4.11 17.77 21.49
N TYR A 111 4.65 17.51 20.30
CA TYR A 111 4.98 16.16 19.86
C TYR A 111 6.17 15.53 20.58
N ALA A 112 7.17 16.34 20.97
CA ALA A 112 8.29 15.85 21.77
C ALA A 112 7.82 15.35 23.14
N LEU A 113 6.96 16.11 23.83
CA LEU A 113 6.34 15.72 25.10
C LEU A 113 5.32 14.60 24.92
N LEU A 114 4.59 14.59 23.80
CA LEU A 114 3.62 13.55 23.50
C LEU A 114 4.30 12.18 23.34
N PHE A 115 5.38 12.10 22.57
CA PHE A 115 6.13 10.85 22.37
C PHE A 115 7.23 10.59 23.39
N LYS A 116 7.29 11.39 24.46
CA LYS A 116 8.16 11.09 25.60
C LYS A 116 7.69 9.79 26.27
N GLY A 117 8.63 8.90 26.57
CA GLY A 117 8.34 7.56 27.11
C GLY A 117 8.13 6.46 26.06
N THR A 118 8.24 6.76 24.77
CA THR A 118 8.23 5.77 23.69
C THR A 118 9.31 6.03 22.64
N ASP A 119 9.75 4.96 21.98
CA ASP A 119 10.63 5.01 20.81
C ASP A 119 9.87 5.27 19.50
N TYR A 120 8.55 5.13 19.53
CA TYR A 120 7.73 5.15 18.34
C TYR A 120 7.05 6.50 18.10
N GLY A 121 6.71 6.77 16.84
CA GLY A 121 5.65 7.72 16.49
C GLY A 121 4.26 7.09 16.67
N MET A 122 3.21 7.75 16.17
CA MET A 122 1.84 7.22 16.30
C MET A 122 1.70 5.78 15.78
N ASN A 123 0.85 5.01 16.45
CA ASN A 123 0.49 3.63 16.16
C ASN A 123 1.59 2.58 16.34
N GLY A 124 2.83 2.99 16.69
CA GLY A 124 3.92 2.05 16.90
C GLY A 124 4.19 1.19 15.66
N HIS A 125 4.40 -0.10 15.80
CA HIS A 125 4.56 -1.05 14.69
C HIS A 125 3.24 -1.68 14.21
N TRP A 126 2.07 -1.18 14.62
CA TRP A 126 0.78 -1.76 14.25
C TRP A 126 0.31 -1.33 12.85
N GLY A 127 -0.41 -2.22 12.17
CA GLY A 127 -1.00 -1.97 10.84
C GLY A 127 0.03 -1.51 9.80
N ASP A 128 -0.37 -0.58 8.93
CA ASP A 128 0.50 -0.03 7.86
C ASP A 128 1.80 0.61 8.39
N ASN A 129 1.84 1.04 9.66
CA ASN A 129 3.05 1.64 10.21
C ASN A 129 4.18 0.63 10.41
N GLY A 130 3.86 -0.64 10.66
CA GLY A 130 4.87 -1.72 10.68
C GLY A 130 5.60 -1.81 9.34
N ASN A 131 4.86 -1.70 8.23
CA ASN A 131 5.40 -1.72 6.87
C ASN A 131 6.36 -0.54 6.64
N ARG A 132 5.97 0.65 7.08
CA ARG A 132 6.78 1.87 6.98
C ARG A 132 8.07 1.76 7.79
N LEU A 133 7.99 1.26 9.03
CA LEU A 133 9.17 1.07 9.86
C LEU A 133 10.12 0.02 9.28
N ALA A 134 9.59 -1.09 8.76
CA ALA A 134 10.38 -2.12 8.09
C ALA A 134 11.10 -1.55 6.85
N LEU A 135 10.44 -0.68 6.10
CA LEU A 135 11.03 -0.01 4.94
C LEU A 135 12.14 0.97 5.36
N VAL A 136 11.92 1.78 6.40
CA VAL A 136 12.94 2.69 6.95
C VAL A 136 14.16 1.91 7.46
N THR A 137 13.95 0.78 8.15
CA THR A 137 15.02 -0.11 8.60
C THR A 137 15.82 -0.68 7.43
N LYS A 138 15.16 -1.07 6.34
CA LYS A 138 15.84 -1.49 5.11
C LYS A 138 16.61 -0.35 4.44
N PHE A 139 16.03 0.86 4.34
CA PHE A 139 16.71 2.02 3.75
C PHE A 139 17.86 2.56 4.60
N ARG A 140 17.84 2.34 5.91
CA ARG A 140 19.01 2.55 6.76
C ARG A 140 20.15 1.63 6.33
N GLU A 141 19.85 0.35 6.11
CA GLU A 141 20.85 -0.68 5.87
C GLU A 141 21.37 -0.75 4.42
N PHE A 142 20.48 -0.51 3.45
CA PHE A 142 20.76 -0.66 2.03
C PHE A 142 20.78 0.70 1.33
N ALA A 143 21.75 0.90 0.43
CA ALA A 143 21.91 2.17 -0.29
C ALA A 143 20.77 2.46 -1.29
N SER A 144 20.18 1.41 -1.86
CA SER A 144 19.19 1.53 -2.93
C SER A 144 17.82 2.02 -2.41
N PRO A 145 17.17 2.99 -3.09
CA PRO A 145 15.79 3.39 -2.79
C PRO A 145 14.74 2.42 -3.37
N PHE A 146 15.17 1.35 -4.04
CA PHE A 146 14.29 0.39 -4.73
C PHE A 146 13.93 -0.83 -3.88
N GLN A 147 14.17 -0.79 -2.57
CA GLN A 147 13.87 -1.94 -1.72
C GLN A 147 12.36 -2.03 -1.47
N ASP A 148 11.75 -3.17 -1.79
CA ASP A 148 10.45 -3.49 -1.22
C ASP A 148 10.59 -3.84 0.27
N TRP A 149 9.53 -3.57 1.02
CA TRP A 149 9.53 -3.81 2.45
C TRP A 149 9.31 -5.27 2.81
N TYR A 150 8.78 -6.10 1.89
CA TYR A 150 8.62 -7.53 2.08
C TYR A 150 9.57 -8.36 1.22
N TYR A 151 9.66 -8.07 -0.08
CA TYR A 151 10.27 -8.98 -1.05
C TYR A 151 11.63 -8.50 -1.56
N LYS A 152 12.64 -9.38 -1.60
CA LYS A 152 14.04 -9.00 -1.85
C LYS A 152 14.30 -8.40 -3.23
N ASN A 153 13.64 -8.94 -4.24
CA ASN A 153 13.94 -8.65 -5.65
C ASN A 153 12.83 -7.84 -6.35
N LEU A 154 12.00 -7.14 -5.57
CA LEU A 154 10.96 -6.26 -6.09
C LEU A 154 11.28 -4.81 -5.77
N PRO A 155 10.91 -3.88 -6.67
CA PRO A 155 11.03 -2.45 -6.41
C PRO A 155 10.13 -2.06 -5.23
N SER A 156 10.39 -0.90 -4.61
CA SER A 156 9.53 -0.38 -3.55
C SER A 156 8.09 -0.24 -4.04
N PHE A 157 7.14 -0.93 -3.39
CA PHE A 157 5.71 -0.76 -3.68
C PHE A 157 5.20 0.61 -3.25
N TYR A 158 5.70 1.11 -2.11
CA TYR A 158 5.36 2.43 -1.60
C TYR A 158 6.27 3.51 -2.19
N PRO A 159 5.78 4.76 -2.32
CA PRO A 159 6.62 5.89 -2.70
C PRO A 159 7.79 6.07 -1.71
N PRO A 160 9.05 5.99 -2.15
CA PRO A 160 10.16 5.74 -1.25
C PRO A 160 10.72 7.01 -0.62
N LEU A 161 10.51 8.20 -1.20
CA LEU A 161 11.35 9.38 -0.92
C LEU A 161 11.44 9.70 0.57
N TRP A 162 10.30 9.84 1.23
CA TRP A 162 10.26 10.26 2.63
C TRP A 162 10.84 9.19 3.58
N LEU A 163 10.52 7.92 3.34
CA LEU A 163 11.00 6.80 4.17
C LEU A 163 12.49 6.54 3.92
N TYR A 164 12.96 6.74 2.67
CA TYR A 164 14.37 6.64 2.30
C TYR A 164 15.20 7.72 2.99
N LEU A 165 14.75 8.98 2.95
CA LEU A 165 15.41 10.07 3.67
C LEU A 165 15.51 9.77 5.17
N GLN A 166 14.44 9.29 5.78
CA GLN A 166 14.49 8.87 7.19
C GLN A 166 15.49 7.75 7.45
N GLY A 167 15.51 6.70 6.63
CA GLY A 167 16.47 5.61 6.77
C GLY A 167 17.91 6.11 6.65
N LYS A 168 18.18 7.02 5.72
CA LYS A 168 19.52 7.62 5.55
C LYS A 168 19.91 8.56 6.68
N LEU A 169 18.97 9.33 7.23
CA LEU A 169 19.23 10.10 8.45
C LEU A 169 19.48 9.17 9.65
N ALA A 170 18.77 8.03 9.75
CA ALA A 170 19.02 7.01 10.76
C ALA A 170 20.45 6.49 10.67
N TRP A 171 20.90 6.17 9.45
CA TRP A 171 22.28 5.76 9.18
C TRP A 171 23.28 6.85 9.55
N LEU A 172 23.05 8.10 9.12
CA LEU A 172 23.95 9.23 9.35
C LEU A 172 24.15 9.54 10.85
N PHE A 173 23.09 9.46 11.65
CA PHE A 173 23.12 9.77 13.08
C PHE A 173 23.32 8.54 13.97
N GLY A 174 23.53 7.35 13.41
CA GLY A 174 23.67 6.11 14.19
C GLY A 174 22.41 5.70 14.95
N ILE A 175 21.24 6.17 14.52
CA ILE A 175 19.93 5.89 15.14
C ILE A 175 19.37 4.59 14.52
N GLU A 176 18.65 3.79 15.31
CA GLU A 176 17.92 2.64 14.79
C GLU A 176 16.77 3.09 13.87
N GLY A 177 16.56 2.39 12.75
CA GLY A 177 15.61 2.82 11.71
C GLY A 177 14.20 3.04 12.25
N TYR A 178 13.70 2.13 13.09
CA TYR A 178 12.35 2.23 13.65
C TYR A 178 12.13 3.49 14.52
N LYS A 179 13.18 4.05 15.12
CA LYS A 179 13.09 5.27 15.95
C LYS A 179 12.94 6.54 15.11
N THR A 180 13.34 6.53 13.84
CA THR A 180 13.34 7.76 13.03
C THR A 180 11.97 8.26 12.63
N ILE A 181 10.93 7.39 12.63
CA ILE A 181 9.57 7.86 12.38
C ILE A 181 9.13 8.88 13.43
N LYS A 182 9.50 8.70 14.70
CA LYS A 182 9.28 9.67 15.78
C LYS A 182 9.96 11.00 15.48
N TYR A 183 11.24 10.98 15.10
CA TYR A 183 12.00 12.19 14.76
C TYR A 183 11.47 12.87 13.48
N GLY A 184 10.90 12.10 12.56
CA GLY A 184 10.21 12.60 11.37
C GLY A 184 9.10 13.60 11.72
N TYR A 185 8.32 13.34 12.79
CA TYR A 185 7.32 14.30 13.27
C TYR A 185 7.94 15.64 13.66
N PHE A 186 9.07 15.64 14.36
CA PHE A 186 9.70 16.88 14.83
C PHE A 186 10.20 17.72 13.65
N VAL A 187 10.87 17.09 12.68
CA VAL A 187 11.35 17.75 11.47
C VAL A 187 10.18 18.34 10.69
N ILE A 188 9.09 17.58 10.58
CA ILE A 188 7.90 18.03 9.87
C ILE A 188 7.24 19.19 10.59
N TYR A 189 6.93 19.11 11.88
CA TYR A 189 6.25 20.21 12.55
C TYR A 189 7.11 21.47 12.66
N ALA A 190 8.44 21.34 12.60
CA ALA A 190 9.35 22.48 12.47
C ALA A 190 9.24 23.17 11.09
N LEU A 191 9.21 22.39 10.00
CA LEU A 191 9.32 22.93 8.63
C LEU A 191 7.96 23.16 7.95
N TYR A 192 6.99 22.30 8.22
CA TYR A 192 5.71 22.23 7.52
C TYR A 192 4.90 23.53 7.58
N PRO A 193 4.72 24.19 8.75
CA PRO A 193 3.99 25.47 8.82
C PRO A 193 4.66 26.57 8.00
N VAL A 194 5.99 26.64 8.08
CA VAL A 194 6.86 27.63 7.42
C VAL A 194 6.77 27.46 5.90
N MET A 195 6.96 26.22 5.44
CA MET A 195 6.88 25.88 4.01
C MET A 195 5.48 26.08 3.46
N LEU A 196 4.43 25.70 4.19
CA LEU A 196 3.04 25.85 3.76
C LEU A 196 2.65 27.32 3.61
N PHE A 197 3.04 28.16 4.58
CA PHE A 197 2.89 29.61 4.47
C PHE A 197 3.63 30.18 3.25
N TYR A 198 4.88 29.76 3.05
CA TYR A 198 5.69 30.20 1.93
C TYR A 198 5.03 29.89 0.58
N VAL A 199 4.64 28.63 0.33
CA VAL A 199 4.08 28.23 -0.97
C VAL A 199 2.74 28.88 -1.23
N TRP A 200 1.86 28.98 -0.22
CA TRP A 200 0.57 29.65 -0.37
C TRP A 200 0.71 31.16 -0.57
N SER A 201 1.77 31.77 -0.04
CA SER A 201 2.05 33.19 -0.29
C SER A 201 2.38 33.49 -1.76
N LYS A 202 2.83 32.48 -2.53
CA LYS A 202 3.04 32.59 -3.98
C LYS A 202 1.74 32.48 -4.76
N VAL A 203 0.76 31.74 -4.24
CA VAL A 203 -0.55 31.51 -4.88
C VAL A 203 -1.53 32.66 -4.60
N GLY A 204 -1.69 33.05 -3.33
CA GLY A 204 -2.73 33.96 -2.87
C GLY A 204 -2.21 35.19 -2.13
N LEU A 205 -3.05 35.76 -1.27
CA LEU A 205 -2.67 36.83 -0.34
C LEU A 205 -1.93 36.24 0.86
N LYS A 206 -0.88 36.92 1.36
CA LYS A 206 -0.13 36.48 2.54
C LYS A 206 -1.03 36.22 3.77
N SER A 207 -2.07 37.03 3.99
CA SER A 207 -2.99 36.79 5.10
C SER A 207 -3.80 35.50 4.95
N ALA A 208 -4.21 35.15 3.73
CA ALA A 208 -4.88 33.87 3.48
C ALA A 208 -3.89 32.71 3.62
N ALA A 209 -2.67 32.86 3.10
CA ALA A 209 -1.61 31.86 3.27
C ALA A 209 -1.31 31.57 4.75
N PHE A 210 -1.28 32.61 5.59
CA PHE A 210 -1.12 32.47 7.03
C PHE A 210 -2.25 31.65 7.65
N VAL A 211 -3.51 32.02 7.35
CA VAL A 211 -4.67 31.32 7.92
C VAL A 211 -4.75 29.87 7.41
N ILE A 212 -4.43 29.61 6.14
CA ILE A 212 -4.36 28.24 5.60
C ILE A 212 -3.31 27.45 6.38
N ALA A 213 -2.08 27.97 6.48
CA ALA A 213 -1.03 27.29 7.22
C ALA A 213 -1.44 27.02 8.67
N PHE A 214 -1.96 28.04 9.35
CA PHE A 214 -2.46 27.92 10.72
C PHE A 214 -3.54 26.85 10.86
N LEU A 215 -4.63 26.94 10.08
CA LEU A 215 -5.75 26.00 10.18
C LEU A 215 -5.35 24.57 9.79
N THR A 216 -4.46 24.38 8.82
CA THR A 216 -3.99 23.03 8.40
C THR A 216 -3.26 22.28 9.52
N LEU A 217 -2.73 22.99 10.51
CA LEU A 217 -2.11 22.37 11.69
C LEU A 217 -3.04 22.34 12.89
N PHE A 218 -3.85 23.39 13.07
CA PHE A 218 -4.64 23.59 14.28
C PHE A 218 -6.00 22.89 14.25
N LEU A 219 -6.59 22.71 13.07
CA LEU A 219 -7.74 21.83 12.93
C LEU A 219 -7.20 20.41 13.09
N ARG A 220 -7.68 19.74 14.13
CA ARG A 220 -7.23 18.41 14.53
C ARG A 220 -7.62 17.39 13.45
N ASP A 221 -6.70 17.12 12.53
CA ASP A 221 -6.83 16.03 11.55
C ASP A 221 -6.06 14.81 12.07
N ILE A 222 -6.79 13.75 12.43
CA ILE A 222 -6.20 12.49 12.91
C ILE A 222 -5.19 11.89 11.92
N HIS A 223 -5.32 12.19 10.62
CA HIS A 223 -4.41 11.71 9.59
C HIS A 223 -3.11 12.51 9.53
N LEU A 224 -3.10 13.79 9.95
CA LEU A 224 -1.85 14.49 10.20
C LEU A 224 -1.07 13.81 11.34
N ASP A 225 -1.77 13.19 12.29
CA ASP A 225 -1.14 12.56 13.43
C ASP A 225 -0.64 11.14 13.11
N TYR A 226 -1.36 10.34 12.31
CA TYR A 226 -0.97 8.95 12.00
C TYR A 226 -0.29 8.73 10.63
N VAL A 227 -0.65 9.53 9.62
CA VAL A 227 -0.18 9.34 8.23
C VAL A 227 0.31 10.66 7.63
N TYR A 228 1.13 11.36 8.42
CA TYR A 228 1.52 12.73 8.17
C TYR A 228 2.11 12.99 6.78
N TYR A 229 2.82 12.04 6.16
CA TYR A 229 3.40 12.23 4.82
C TYR A 229 2.33 12.30 3.71
N GLU A 230 1.22 11.55 3.86
CA GLU A 230 0.05 11.65 2.96
C GLU A 230 -0.65 13.00 3.12
N HIS A 231 -0.80 13.45 4.37
CA HIS A 231 -1.39 14.75 4.68
C HIS A 231 -0.54 15.91 4.14
N ILE A 232 0.78 15.87 4.35
CA ILE A 232 1.72 16.90 3.89
C ILE A 232 1.71 17.00 2.37
N THR A 233 1.75 15.87 1.67
CA THR A 233 1.67 15.87 0.20
C THR A 233 0.33 16.41 -0.28
N ALA A 234 -0.79 16.12 0.39
CA ALA A 234 -2.09 16.70 0.05
C ALA A 234 -2.05 18.24 0.15
N ALA A 235 -1.53 18.77 1.25
CA ALA A 235 -1.47 20.20 1.50
C ALA A 235 -0.51 20.95 0.57
N PHE A 236 0.59 20.32 0.13
CA PHE A 236 1.52 20.89 -0.84
C PHE A 236 1.09 20.69 -2.30
N PHE A 237 0.34 19.62 -2.58
CA PHE A 237 -0.15 19.33 -3.92
C PHE A 237 -1.06 20.44 -4.44
N VAL A 238 -1.98 20.96 -3.61
CA VAL A 238 -2.91 22.01 -4.03
C VAL A 238 -2.20 23.29 -4.51
N PRO A 239 -1.33 23.96 -3.72
CA PRO A 239 -0.65 25.15 -4.17
C PRO A 239 0.29 24.85 -5.34
N TRP A 240 0.94 23.68 -5.39
CA TRP A 240 1.74 23.26 -6.54
C TRP A 240 0.88 23.15 -7.81
N TRP A 241 -0.25 22.46 -7.75
CA TRP A 241 -1.18 22.28 -8.86
C TRP A 241 -1.71 23.63 -9.37
N LEU A 242 -2.20 24.47 -8.47
CA LEU A 242 -2.74 25.78 -8.81
C LEU A 242 -1.66 26.69 -9.44
N TYR A 243 -0.43 26.64 -8.93
CA TYR A 243 0.65 27.52 -9.36
C TYR A 243 1.32 27.05 -10.67
N PHE A 244 1.71 25.78 -10.76
CA PHE A 244 2.51 25.26 -11.87
C PHE A 244 1.66 24.68 -13.01
N VAL A 245 0.60 23.93 -12.68
CA VAL A 245 -0.23 23.23 -13.66
C VAL A 245 -1.33 24.16 -14.18
N GLU A 246 -2.13 24.72 -13.27
CA GLU A 246 -3.22 25.61 -13.62
C GLU A 246 -2.75 27.03 -13.95
N ASP A 247 -1.54 27.43 -13.57
CA ASP A 247 -0.98 28.77 -13.81
C ASP A 247 -1.94 29.92 -13.42
N VAL A 248 -2.37 29.94 -12.15
CA VAL A 248 -3.27 30.99 -11.61
C VAL A 248 -2.71 32.41 -11.66
N ARG A 249 -1.41 32.56 -11.94
CA ARG A 249 -0.76 33.86 -12.12
C ARG A 249 -0.65 34.28 -13.59
N ASN A 250 -1.12 33.47 -14.54
CA ASN A 250 -1.11 33.73 -15.98
C ASN A 250 0.26 34.25 -16.48
N ARG A 251 1.33 33.51 -16.23
CA ARG A 251 2.68 33.92 -16.64
C ARG A 251 2.83 33.82 -18.16
N LYS A 252 3.12 34.95 -18.82
CA LYS A 252 3.24 35.03 -20.30
C LYS A 252 4.45 34.28 -20.86
N ASN A 253 5.59 34.29 -20.17
CA ASN A 253 6.83 33.65 -20.63
C ASN A 253 7.26 32.52 -19.69
N LYS A 254 7.03 31.27 -20.12
CA LYS A 254 7.48 30.06 -19.41
C LYS A 254 8.64 29.43 -20.15
N GLY A 255 9.86 29.69 -19.69
CA GLY A 255 11.05 29.00 -20.17
C GLY A 255 11.15 27.58 -19.62
N ILE A 256 12.14 26.81 -20.11
CA ILE A 256 12.40 25.43 -19.67
C ILE A 256 12.56 25.32 -18.14
N GLY A 257 13.20 26.31 -17.50
CA GLY A 257 13.39 26.34 -16.05
C GLY A 257 12.09 26.31 -15.24
N TRP A 258 10.97 26.78 -15.79
CA TRP A 258 9.66 26.66 -15.15
C TRP A 258 9.19 25.22 -15.06
N TYR A 259 9.31 24.47 -16.16
CA TYR A 259 8.94 23.06 -16.24
C TYR A 259 9.90 22.18 -15.47
N VAL A 260 11.19 22.51 -15.46
CA VAL A 260 12.20 21.80 -14.65
C VAL A 260 11.91 21.97 -13.17
N LEU A 261 11.73 23.20 -12.69
CA LEU A 261 11.44 23.46 -11.27
C LEU A 261 10.08 22.86 -10.85
N GLY A 262 9.03 23.11 -11.63
CA GLY A 262 7.69 22.61 -11.34
C GLY A 262 7.62 21.07 -11.41
N GLY A 263 8.28 20.48 -12.41
CA GLY A 263 8.40 19.04 -12.60
C GLY A 263 9.17 18.38 -11.46
N PHE A 264 10.30 18.95 -11.06
CA PHE A 264 11.09 18.46 -9.93
C PHE A 264 10.29 18.50 -8.62
N LEU A 265 9.67 19.64 -8.29
CA LEU A 265 8.83 19.76 -7.08
C LEU A 265 7.63 18.82 -7.12
N GLY A 266 6.98 18.67 -8.28
CA GLY A 266 5.90 17.71 -8.45
C GLY A 266 6.37 16.26 -8.29
N ALA A 267 7.58 15.93 -8.77
CA ALA A 267 8.17 14.61 -8.58
C ALA A 267 8.49 14.32 -7.11
N LEU A 268 8.95 15.31 -6.33
CA LEU A 268 9.13 15.14 -4.88
C LEU A 268 7.79 14.83 -4.18
N ILE A 269 6.71 15.52 -4.57
CA ILE A 269 5.36 15.23 -4.05
C ILE A 269 4.95 13.81 -4.46
N PHE A 270 5.10 13.46 -5.75
CA PHE A 270 4.73 12.15 -6.29
C PHE A 270 5.46 10.99 -5.61
N MET A 271 6.78 11.10 -5.44
CA MET A 271 7.62 10.10 -4.80
C MET A 271 7.47 10.05 -3.27
N THR A 272 6.76 11.01 -2.67
CA THR A 272 6.33 10.95 -1.28
C THR A 272 4.94 10.32 -1.16
N TYR A 273 4.00 10.72 -2.00
CA TYR A 273 2.68 10.11 -2.15
C TYR A 273 1.97 10.61 -3.42
N TYR A 274 1.60 9.70 -4.32
CA TYR A 274 1.13 10.05 -5.67
C TYR A 274 -0.39 10.17 -5.83
N PHE A 275 -1.20 9.76 -4.85
CA PHE A 275 -2.65 9.61 -5.03
C PHE A 275 -3.35 10.89 -5.52
N TRP A 276 -2.90 12.07 -5.08
CA TRP A 276 -3.47 13.37 -5.45
C TRP A 276 -3.38 13.69 -6.95
N PHE A 277 -2.43 13.07 -7.66
CA PHE A 277 -2.29 13.26 -9.10
C PHE A 277 -3.47 12.69 -9.87
N PHE A 278 -4.13 11.62 -9.39
CA PHE A 278 -5.35 11.10 -10.02
C PHE A 278 -6.48 12.14 -9.98
N ILE A 279 -6.66 12.84 -8.86
CA ILE A 279 -7.63 13.93 -8.74
C ILE A 279 -7.29 15.05 -9.71
N GLY A 280 -6.00 15.40 -9.80
CA GLY A 280 -5.51 16.37 -10.79
C GLY A 280 -5.87 15.97 -12.22
N ILE A 281 -5.63 14.71 -12.60
CA ILE A 281 -5.98 14.16 -13.92
C ILE A 281 -7.48 14.25 -14.17
N ILE A 282 -8.33 13.83 -13.22
CA ILE A 282 -9.79 13.99 -13.33
C ILE A 282 -10.16 15.46 -13.53
N SER A 283 -9.51 16.41 -12.86
CA SER A 283 -9.80 17.84 -13.04
C SER A 283 -9.47 18.39 -14.43
N ILE A 284 -8.52 17.75 -15.14
CA ILE A 284 -8.20 18.08 -16.54
C ILE A 284 -9.35 17.68 -17.47
N PHE A 285 -9.98 16.52 -17.24
CA PHE A 285 -11.07 15.99 -18.07
C PHE A 285 -12.44 16.52 -17.68
N LEU A 286 -12.69 16.76 -16.38
CA LEU A 286 -13.96 17.29 -15.89
C LEU A 286 -14.24 18.70 -16.45
N ARG A 287 -13.18 19.50 -16.66
CA ARG A 287 -13.31 20.87 -17.17
C ARG A 287 -13.91 20.96 -18.58
N PRO A 288 -13.35 20.32 -19.63
CA PRO A 288 -13.94 20.35 -20.96
C PRO A 288 -15.33 19.73 -20.96
N ALA A 289 -15.59 18.67 -20.18
CA ALA A 289 -16.93 18.12 -20.02
C ALA A 289 -17.94 19.18 -19.51
N LEU A 290 -17.58 19.94 -18.47
CA LEU A 290 -18.42 21.04 -18.00
C LEU A 290 -18.50 22.21 -18.97
N GLN A 291 -17.47 22.49 -19.77
CA GLN A 291 -17.53 23.52 -20.80
C GLN A 291 -18.49 23.15 -21.94
N LEU A 292 -18.57 21.86 -22.28
CA LEU A 292 -19.54 21.33 -23.24
C LEU A 292 -20.97 21.45 -22.68
N LEU A 293 -21.17 21.14 -21.40
CA LEU A 293 -22.50 21.15 -20.77
C LEU A 293 -23.01 22.57 -20.39
N LEU A 294 -22.12 23.45 -19.92
CA LEU A 294 -22.48 24.75 -19.32
C LEU A 294 -22.05 25.95 -20.17
N GLY A 295 -21.41 25.70 -21.31
CA GLY A 295 -20.79 26.71 -22.17
C GLY A 295 -19.47 27.27 -21.62
N ARG A 296 -18.86 28.19 -22.37
CA ARG A 296 -17.61 28.87 -21.99
C ARG A 296 -17.85 29.91 -20.90
N ARG A 297 -17.82 29.48 -19.64
CA ARG A 297 -17.90 30.38 -18.47
C ARG A 297 -16.50 30.73 -17.95
N GLY A 298 -16.30 31.96 -17.48
CA GLY A 298 -14.99 32.44 -17.02
C GLY A 298 -14.34 31.60 -15.90
N PHE A 299 -15.12 30.98 -15.01
CA PHE A 299 -14.57 30.09 -13.97
C PHE A 299 -14.06 28.75 -14.52
N LEU A 300 -14.48 28.40 -15.74
CA LEU A 300 -13.99 27.25 -16.49
C LEU A 300 -12.73 27.56 -17.29
N GLU A 301 -12.24 28.80 -17.33
CA GLU A 301 -10.97 29.16 -17.96
C GLU A 301 -9.77 28.55 -17.22
N THR A 302 -8.80 28.04 -17.98
CA THR A 302 -7.63 27.32 -17.45
C THR A 302 -6.40 27.56 -18.31
N SER A 303 -5.25 27.11 -17.83
CA SER A 303 -4.02 27.08 -18.62
C SER A 303 -4.18 26.17 -19.86
N PRO A 304 -3.45 26.44 -20.95
CA PRO A 304 -3.48 25.58 -22.14
C PRO A 304 -3.12 24.14 -21.80
N PHE A 305 -3.80 23.17 -22.42
CA PHE A 305 -3.55 21.74 -22.21
C PHE A 305 -2.07 21.36 -22.40
N LYS A 306 -1.40 21.95 -23.40
CA LYS A 306 0.06 21.80 -23.62
C LYS A 306 0.89 22.13 -22.38
N THR A 307 0.53 23.17 -21.61
CA THR A 307 1.26 23.51 -20.37
C THR A 307 1.12 22.40 -19.34
N LYS A 308 -0.09 21.84 -19.19
CA LYS A 308 -0.36 20.76 -18.23
C LYS A 308 0.38 19.49 -18.62
N LEU A 309 0.31 19.13 -19.91
CA LEU A 309 1.01 17.98 -20.46
C LEU A 309 2.52 18.09 -20.22
N LEU A 310 3.15 19.21 -20.61
CA LEU A 310 4.60 19.41 -20.38
C LEU A 310 4.99 19.36 -18.91
N MET A 311 4.17 19.93 -18.02
CA MET A 311 4.42 19.89 -16.58
C MET A 311 4.33 18.46 -16.03
N LEU A 312 3.27 17.72 -16.39
CA LEU A 312 3.08 16.33 -15.95
C LEU A 312 4.12 15.39 -16.56
N SER A 313 4.54 15.61 -17.81
CA SER A 313 5.66 14.90 -18.42
C SER A 313 6.96 15.16 -17.65
N ALA A 314 7.24 16.41 -17.26
CA ALA A 314 8.41 16.72 -16.45
C ALA A 314 8.35 16.01 -15.08
N VAL A 315 7.19 15.99 -14.42
CA VAL A 315 7.00 15.21 -13.18
C VAL A 315 7.30 13.73 -13.43
N ALA A 316 6.71 13.14 -14.47
CA ALA A 316 6.88 11.72 -14.79
C ALA A 316 8.35 11.37 -15.07
N VAL A 317 9.10 12.24 -15.75
CA VAL A 317 10.54 12.04 -16.01
C VAL A 317 11.32 12.07 -14.69
N PHE A 318 11.13 13.09 -13.85
CA PHE A 318 11.87 13.19 -12.58
C PHE A 318 11.48 12.12 -11.55
N SER A 319 10.25 11.61 -11.59
CA SER A 319 9.80 10.53 -10.70
C SER A 319 9.99 9.13 -11.28
N SER A 320 10.51 9.01 -12.51
CA SER A 320 10.71 7.72 -13.20
C SER A 320 11.58 6.75 -12.42
N ILE A 321 12.52 7.26 -11.63
CA ILE A 321 13.34 6.47 -10.72
C ILE A 321 12.47 5.56 -9.82
N TYR A 322 11.28 6.02 -9.41
CA TYR A 322 10.36 5.23 -8.59
C TYR A 322 9.38 4.41 -9.44
N TRP A 323 8.59 5.06 -10.31
CA TRP A 323 7.45 4.37 -10.93
C TRP A 323 7.85 3.45 -12.08
N LEU A 324 8.96 3.73 -12.78
CA LEU A 324 9.36 2.92 -13.94
C LEU A 324 9.76 1.49 -13.53
N PRO A 325 10.60 1.26 -12.50
CA PRO A 325 10.87 -0.09 -12.00
C PRO A 325 9.61 -0.83 -11.57
N LEU A 326 8.65 -0.13 -10.95
CA LEU A 326 7.37 -0.71 -10.53
C LEU A 326 6.52 -1.15 -11.73
N VAL A 327 6.44 -0.33 -12.78
CA VAL A 327 5.74 -0.70 -14.02
C VAL A 327 6.42 -1.87 -14.71
N ILE A 328 7.76 -1.87 -14.77
CA ILE A 328 8.53 -2.99 -15.34
C ILE A 328 8.23 -4.29 -14.57
N SER A 329 8.23 -4.26 -13.24
CA SER A 329 7.95 -5.46 -12.43
C SER A 329 6.52 -5.96 -12.63
N ILE A 330 5.55 -5.06 -12.75
CA ILE A 330 4.15 -5.42 -13.06
C ILE A 330 4.04 -6.05 -14.46
N ILE A 331 4.71 -5.51 -15.47
CA ILE A 331 4.71 -6.08 -16.82
C ILE A 331 5.37 -7.46 -16.83
N GLN A 332 6.48 -7.63 -16.11
CA GLN A 332 7.24 -8.88 -16.06
C GLN A 332 6.53 -9.99 -15.27
N TYR A 333 5.95 -9.67 -14.11
CA TYR A 333 5.44 -10.66 -13.16
C TYR A 333 3.91 -10.72 -13.08
N GLY A 334 3.22 -9.76 -13.69
CA GLY A 334 1.78 -9.54 -13.57
C GLY A 334 1.43 -8.62 -12.39
N ALA A 335 0.15 -8.24 -12.31
CA ALA A 335 -0.42 -7.48 -11.22
C ALA A 335 -1.46 -8.30 -10.46
N ASP A 336 -1.22 -8.49 -9.16
CA ASP A 336 -2.15 -9.11 -8.22
C ASP A 336 -2.32 -8.18 -7.00
N SER A 337 -3.24 -7.21 -7.11
CA SER A 337 -3.45 -6.19 -6.08
C SER A 337 -4.53 -6.62 -5.10
N MET A 338 -4.11 -7.26 -4.00
CA MET A 338 -5.00 -7.52 -2.87
C MET A 338 -5.44 -6.22 -2.16
N GLN A 339 -4.71 -5.12 -2.36
CA GLN A 339 -5.10 -3.79 -1.87
C GLN A 339 -6.43 -3.32 -2.44
N ASN A 340 -6.73 -3.64 -3.70
CA ASN A 340 -7.98 -3.22 -4.36
C ASN A 340 -9.20 -3.94 -3.80
N LYS A 341 -9.01 -5.08 -3.12
CA LYS A 341 -10.05 -5.83 -2.43
C LYS A 341 -10.29 -5.35 -0.99
N TRP A 342 -9.43 -4.45 -0.48
CA TRP A 342 -9.54 -3.87 0.87
C TRP A 342 -10.61 -2.78 0.91
N PHE A 343 -11.85 -3.25 1.02
CA PHE A 343 -13.05 -2.43 1.09
C PHE A 343 -13.93 -2.87 2.26
N HIS A 344 -14.20 -1.95 3.19
CA HIS A 344 -15.06 -2.18 4.34
C HIS A 344 -16.42 -1.49 4.12
N LEU A 345 -17.49 -2.03 4.72
CA LEU A 345 -18.85 -1.50 4.55
C LEU A 345 -19.00 -0.06 5.08
N ASP A 346 -18.26 0.30 6.13
CA ASP A 346 -18.21 1.66 6.66
C ASP A 346 -17.66 2.66 5.63
N TYR A 347 -16.92 2.22 4.61
CA TYR A 347 -16.46 3.09 3.53
C TYR A 347 -17.60 3.51 2.59
N LEU A 348 -18.77 2.86 2.61
CA LEU A 348 -19.96 3.33 1.88
C LEU A 348 -20.53 4.63 2.45
N ASP A 349 -20.18 4.96 3.68
CA ASP A 349 -20.71 6.10 4.40
C ASP A 349 -20.24 7.42 3.77
N PHE A 350 -21.16 8.12 3.10
CA PHE A 350 -20.89 9.43 2.51
C PHE A 350 -21.02 10.55 3.54
N ARG A 351 -20.25 10.46 4.63
CA ARG A 351 -20.15 11.51 5.66
C ARG A 351 -19.03 12.47 5.32
N LEU A 352 -19.34 13.45 4.47
CA LEU A 352 -18.42 14.56 4.26
C LEU A 352 -18.23 15.34 5.58
N PRO A 353 -17.00 15.81 5.90
CA PRO A 353 -16.70 16.57 7.12
C PRO A 353 -17.59 17.79 7.37
N ILE A 354 -18.23 18.33 6.34
CA ILE A 354 -19.18 19.46 6.44
C ILE A 354 -20.52 19.08 7.09
N PHE A 355 -20.81 17.79 7.25
CA PHE A 355 -22.07 17.29 7.83
C PHE A 355 -21.94 16.86 9.30
N ASN A 356 -20.76 16.92 9.89
CA ASN A 356 -20.49 16.41 11.24
C ASN A 356 -20.97 17.32 12.40
N TYR A 357 -21.79 18.35 12.12
CA TYR A 357 -22.27 19.34 13.10
C TYR A 357 -21.20 19.82 14.10
N SER A 358 -19.97 20.05 13.63
CA SER A 358 -18.84 20.47 14.47
C SER A 358 -18.38 21.90 14.15
N LEU A 359 -17.52 22.45 15.01
CA LEU A 359 -16.87 23.73 14.75
C LEU A 359 -16.00 23.69 13.47
N ASP A 360 -15.39 22.53 13.17
CA ASP A 360 -14.67 22.30 11.91
C ASP A 360 -15.61 22.44 10.71
N SER A 361 -16.80 21.81 10.79
CA SER A 361 -17.81 21.87 9.74
C SER A 361 -18.23 23.32 9.45
N LEU A 362 -18.43 24.14 10.48
CA LEU A 362 -18.76 25.57 10.31
C LEU A 362 -17.62 26.35 9.62
N ILE A 363 -16.37 26.05 9.96
CA ILE A 363 -15.20 26.67 9.34
C ILE A 363 -15.07 26.25 7.86
N TYR A 364 -15.27 24.96 7.57
CA TYR A 364 -15.28 24.45 6.19
C TYR A 364 -16.42 25.05 5.36
N ILE A 365 -17.64 25.14 5.92
CA ILE A 365 -18.79 25.77 5.26
C ILE A 365 -18.50 27.25 4.96
N THR A 366 -17.88 27.97 5.90
CA THR A 366 -17.46 29.36 5.67
C THR A 366 -16.53 29.48 4.46
N GLY A 367 -15.60 28.53 4.31
CA GLY A 367 -14.73 28.42 3.15
C GLY A 367 -15.45 28.13 1.83
N LEU A 368 -16.39 27.20 1.86
CA LEU A 368 -17.20 26.85 0.68
C LEU A 368 -18.10 28.00 0.24
N ILE A 369 -18.75 28.69 1.17
CA ILE A 369 -19.53 29.90 0.90
C ILE A 369 -18.62 30.96 0.25
N TYR A 370 -17.42 31.18 0.78
CA TYR A 370 -16.47 32.10 0.17
C TYR A 370 -16.15 31.72 -1.28
N LEU A 371 -15.88 30.43 -1.55
CA LEU A 371 -15.61 29.97 -2.92
C LEU A 371 -16.81 30.17 -3.84
N ALA A 372 -18.02 29.82 -3.39
CA ALA A 372 -19.25 29.97 -4.17
C ALA A 372 -19.51 31.44 -4.54
N LEU A 373 -19.44 32.34 -3.56
CA LEU A 373 -19.63 33.78 -3.77
C LEU A 373 -18.57 34.41 -4.68
N ARG A 374 -17.40 33.76 -4.81
CA ARG A 374 -16.26 34.27 -5.57
C ARG A 374 -15.84 33.33 -6.68
N ILE A 375 -16.72 32.46 -7.15
CA ILE A 375 -16.40 31.41 -8.13
C ILE A 375 -15.86 31.97 -9.45
N ARG A 376 -16.28 33.18 -9.81
CA ARG A 376 -15.83 33.90 -11.01
C ARG A 376 -14.36 34.34 -10.94
N LYS A 377 -13.70 34.28 -9.77
CA LYS A 377 -12.27 34.55 -9.67
C LYS A 377 -11.48 33.31 -10.14
N PRO A 378 -10.49 33.45 -11.05
CA PRO A 378 -9.81 32.30 -11.66
C PRO A 378 -9.28 31.28 -10.65
N LEU A 379 -8.64 31.74 -9.57
CA LEU A 379 -8.14 30.89 -8.49
C LEU A 379 -9.25 30.03 -7.87
N ASN A 380 -10.38 30.64 -7.53
CA ASN A 380 -11.48 29.99 -6.84
C ASN A 380 -12.24 29.05 -7.76
N GLY A 381 -12.48 29.44 -9.02
CA GLY A 381 -13.08 28.60 -10.04
C GLY A 381 -12.22 27.36 -10.37
N ARG A 382 -10.90 27.51 -10.38
CA ARG A 382 -9.97 26.38 -10.55
C ARG A 382 -9.94 25.47 -9.34
N TYR A 383 -9.98 26.03 -8.13
CA TYR A 383 -9.97 25.26 -6.91
C TYR A 383 -11.28 24.49 -6.65
N ILE A 384 -12.45 25.10 -6.90
CA ILE A 384 -13.73 24.40 -6.73
C ILE A 384 -13.88 23.23 -7.70
N LEU A 385 -13.33 23.35 -8.92
CA LEU A 385 -13.32 22.24 -9.87
C LEU A 385 -12.41 21.10 -9.40
N PHE A 386 -11.27 21.44 -8.80
CA PHE A 386 -10.40 20.45 -8.18
C PHE A 386 -11.13 19.68 -7.06
N LEU A 387 -11.84 20.37 -6.17
CA LEU A 387 -12.70 19.74 -5.14
C LEU A 387 -13.79 18.85 -5.77
N ALA A 388 -14.47 19.32 -6.81
CA ALA A 388 -15.47 18.53 -7.53
C ALA A 388 -14.87 17.26 -8.15
N SER A 389 -13.62 17.32 -8.61
CA SER A 389 -12.90 16.17 -9.18
C SER A 389 -12.65 15.08 -8.14
N MET A 390 -12.51 15.44 -6.86
CA MET A 390 -12.43 14.47 -5.76
C MET A 390 -13.74 13.69 -5.61
N LEU A 391 -14.88 14.38 -5.69
CA LEU A 391 -16.20 13.76 -5.59
C LEU A 391 -16.49 12.86 -6.80
N VAL A 392 -16.05 13.28 -8.00
CA VAL A 392 -16.14 12.44 -9.21
C VAL A 392 -15.28 11.19 -9.07
N LEU A 393 -14.04 11.31 -8.60
CA LEU A 393 -13.17 10.15 -8.39
C LEU A 393 -13.73 9.20 -7.31
N TYR A 394 -14.32 9.75 -6.25
CA TYR A 394 -15.04 8.97 -5.25
C TYR A 394 -16.23 8.21 -5.86
N LEU A 395 -17.01 8.86 -6.72
CA LEU A 395 -18.12 8.20 -7.43
C LEU A 395 -17.61 7.08 -8.37
N ILE A 396 -16.52 7.31 -9.10
CA ILE A 396 -15.90 6.27 -9.94
C ILE A 396 -15.53 5.05 -9.09
N ASP A 397 -14.92 5.25 -7.92
CA ASP A 397 -14.61 4.15 -7.00
C ASP A 397 -15.86 3.41 -6.53
N ARG A 398 -16.97 4.12 -6.25
CA ARG A 398 -18.26 3.46 -5.94
C ARG A 398 -18.77 2.59 -7.08
N MET A 399 -18.59 3.02 -8.33
CA MET A 399 -18.97 2.22 -9.49
C MET A 399 -18.05 1.00 -9.65
N LEU A 400 -16.76 1.15 -9.36
CA LEU A 400 -15.80 0.04 -9.40
C LEU A 400 -16.10 -1.02 -8.32
N ASN A 401 -16.61 -0.61 -7.16
CA ASN A 401 -16.98 -1.53 -6.09
C ASN A 401 -18.10 -2.52 -6.50
N ILE A 402 -18.88 -2.22 -7.55
CA ILE A 402 -19.86 -3.15 -8.16
C ILE A 402 -19.15 -4.37 -8.77
N PHE A 403 -17.91 -4.19 -9.23
CA PHE A 403 -17.04 -5.23 -9.81
C PHE A 403 -16.02 -5.76 -8.80
N GLU A 404 -16.34 -5.70 -7.50
CA GLU A 404 -15.51 -6.24 -6.41
C GLU A 404 -14.07 -5.68 -6.35
N THR A 405 -13.91 -4.42 -6.77
CA THR A 405 -12.61 -3.74 -6.82
C THR A 405 -12.73 -2.29 -6.40
N SER A 406 -11.66 -1.76 -5.83
CA SER A 406 -11.57 -0.37 -5.38
C SER A 406 -10.24 0.24 -5.81
N ILE A 407 -10.28 1.53 -6.16
CA ILE A 407 -9.09 2.39 -6.31
C ILE A 407 -8.72 3.07 -4.99
N GLN A 408 -9.31 2.62 -3.87
CA GLN A 408 -9.13 3.13 -2.52
C GLN A 408 -9.48 4.62 -2.37
N ALA A 409 -10.56 5.06 -3.02
CA ALA A 409 -11.01 6.44 -2.88
C ALA A 409 -11.48 6.81 -1.46
N ARG A 410 -11.47 5.87 -0.49
CA ARG A 410 -11.55 6.21 0.95
C ARG A 410 -10.55 7.28 1.37
N LYS A 411 -9.37 7.31 0.73
CA LYS A 411 -8.32 8.32 0.96
C LYS A 411 -8.79 9.74 0.67
N ILE A 412 -9.79 9.89 -0.22
CA ILE A 412 -10.45 11.16 -0.47
C ILE A 412 -11.22 11.61 0.76
N LEU A 413 -11.98 10.73 1.40
CA LEU A 413 -12.76 11.05 2.60
C LEU A 413 -11.84 11.33 3.80
N GLU A 414 -10.84 10.47 4.00
CA GLU A 414 -9.84 10.60 5.07
C GLU A 414 -9.15 11.98 5.03
N LEU A 415 -8.74 12.43 3.84
CA LEU A 415 -7.96 13.66 3.69
C LEU A 415 -8.74 14.84 3.07
N PHE A 416 -10.06 14.71 2.87
CA PHE A 416 -10.93 15.81 2.44
C PHE A 416 -10.83 17.05 3.35
N PRO A 417 -10.73 16.91 4.71
CA PRO A 417 -10.51 18.02 5.61
C PRO A 417 -9.32 18.92 5.22
N VAL A 418 -8.22 18.34 4.74
CA VAL A 418 -7.02 19.08 4.30
C VAL A 418 -7.35 20.04 3.15
N PHE A 419 -8.13 19.55 2.18
CA PHE A 419 -8.57 20.35 1.04
C PHE A 419 -9.62 21.39 1.46
N LEU A 420 -10.57 21.04 2.31
CA LEU A 420 -11.54 22.01 2.83
C LEU A 420 -10.88 23.12 3.67
N THR A 421 -9.77 22.82 4.34
CA THR A 421 -9.02 23.80 5.13
C THR A 421 -8.46 24.93 4.28
N VAL A 422 -8.11 24.65 3.02
CA VAL A 422 -7.67 25.70 2.07
C VAL A 422 -8.78 26.71 1.82
N SER A 423 -10.01 26.23 1.53
CA SER A 423 -11.15 27.12 1.27
C SER A 423 -11.53 27.87 2.54
N ALA A 424 -11.53 27.19 3.69
CA ALA A 424 -11.74 27.79 4.99
C ALA A 424 -10.74 28.92 5.27
N GLY A 425 -9.45 28.71 4.99
CA GLY A 425 -8.43 29.72 5.20
C GLY A 425 -8.65 30.99 4.37
N TYR A 426 -9.10 30.85 3.12
CA TYR A 426 -9.53 32.01 2.32
C TYR A 426 -10.78 32.69 2.90
N GLY A 427 -11.79 31.91 3.30
CA GLY A 427 -13.04 32.41 3.86
C GLY A 427 -12.84 33.18 5.17
N VAL A 428 -12.10 32.60 6.12
CA VAL A 428 -11.75 33.21 7.40
C VAL A 428 -10.89 34.46 7.20
N ALA A 429 -9.86 34.41 6.35
CA ALA A 429 -9.05 35.60 6.05
C ALA A 429 -9.88 36.74 5.42
N PHE A 430 -10.85 36.39 4.56
CA PHE A 430 -11.78 37.35 3.98
C PHE A 430 -12.71 37.95 5.03
N LEU A 431 -13.31 37.12 5.88
CA LEU A 431 -14.21 37.54 6.96
C LEU A 431 -13.47 38.48 7.93
N PHE A 432 -12.27 38.09 8.36
CA PHE A 432 -11.42 38.92 9.22
C PHE A 432 -11.15 40.29 8.60
N ARG A 433 -10.76 40.31 7.32
CA ARG A 433 -10.52 41.57 6.60
C ARG A 433 -11.80 42.41 6.48
N TYR A 434 -12.94 41.78 6.17
CA TYR A 434 -14.23 42.44 6.05
C TYR A 434 -14.64 43.10 7.36
N VAL A 435 -14.62 42.35 8.47
CA VAL A 435 -14.99 42.87 9.80
C VAL A 435 -14.02 43.96 10.25
N ARG A 436 -12.71 43.78 10.07
CA ARG A 436 -11.71 44.80 10.43
C ARG A 436 -11.97 46.15 9.75
N ILE A 437 -12.42 46.14 8.49
CA ILE A 437 -12.65 47.36 7.69
C ILE A 437 -14.06 47.92 7.92
N LYS A 438 -15.09 47.07 7.85
CA LYS A 438 -16.50 47.51 7.82
C LYS A 438 -17.17 47.52 9.20
N ARG A 439 -16.64 46.79 10.18
CA ARG A 439 -17.25 46.64 11.52
C ARG A 439 -16.16 46.68 12.60
N PRO A 440 -15.43 47.80 12.77
CA PRO A 440 -14.29 47.88 13.69
C PRO A 440 -14.66 47.62 15.15
N LYS A 441 -15.91 47.87 15.56
CA LYS A 441 -16.42 47.53 16.91
C LYS A 441 -16.38 46.02 17.21
N MET A 442 -16.43 45.18 16.18
CA MET A 442 -16.39 43.72 16.30
C MET A 442 -14.96 43.15 16.39
N LYS A 443 -13.92 44.00 16.40
CA LYS A 443 -12.52 43.53 16.52
C LYS A 443 -12.29 42.75 17.82
N LEU A 444 -12.86 43.22 18.94
CA LEU A 444 -12.75 42.54 20.22
C LEU A 444 -13.41 41.15 20.16
N VAL A 445 -14.60 41.06 19.57
CA VAL A 445 -15.32 39.78 19.38
C VAL A 445 -14.47 38.80 18.59
N ILE A 446 -13.87 39.23 17.47
CA ILE A 446 -12.98 38.36 16.68
C ILE A 446 -11.77 37.90 17.49
N LEU A 447 -11.16 38.79 18.27
CA LEU A 447 -10.00 38.45 19.10
C LEU A 447 -10.38 37.42 20.17
N VAL A 448 -11.51 37.63 20.85
CA VAL A 448 -12.06 36.69 21.84
C VAL A 448 -12.37 35.34 21.20
N VAL A 449 -13.08 35.31 20.06
CA VAL A 449 -13.38 34.08 19.32
C VAL A 449 -12.11 33.36 18.87
N SER A 450 -11.10 34.10 18.40
CA SER A 450 -9.81 33.51 18.00
C SER A 450 -9.04 32.92 19.20
N ALA A 451 -9.06 33.59 20.34
CA ALA A 451 -8.46 33.10 21.57
C ALA A 451 -9.18 31.85 22.09
N LEU A 452 -10.52 31.86 22.11
CA LEU A 452 -11.33 30.69 22.46
C LEU A 452 -11.08 29.52 21.50
N PHE A 453 -10.98 29.78 20.19
CA PHE A 453 -10.62 28.77 19.20
C PHE A 453 -9.26 28.12 19.54
N ILE A 454 -8.24 28.93 19.84
CA ILE A 454 -6.92 28.41 20.22
C ILE A 454 -6.99 27.58 21.50
N ILE A 455 -7.76 28.01 22.50
CA ILE A 455 -7.92 27.28 23.77
C ILE A 455 -8.65 25.95 23.54
N VAL A 456 -9.77 25.95 22.80
CA VAL A 456 -10.58 24.75 22.54
C VAL A 456 -9.78 23.73 21.75
N TYR A 457 -9.19 24.11 20.61
CA TYR A 457 -8.40 23.19 19.79
C TYR A 457 -7.05 22.85 20.43
N GLY A 458 -6.40 23.80 21.09
CA GLY A 458 -5.18 23.54 21.84
C GLY A 458 -5.39 22.46 22.91
N ASN A 459 -6.52 22.50 23.62
CA ASN A 459 -6.91 21.44 24.55
C ASN A 459 -7.24 20.12 23.83
N SER A 460 -7.95 20.15 22.71
CA SER A 460 -8.32 18.92 21.98
C SER A 460 -7.12 18.17 21.42
N HIS A 461 -6.00 18.85 21.13
CA HIS A 461 -4.75 18.16 20.80
C HIS A 461 -4.28 17.22 21.91
N THR A 462 -4.47 17.56 23.19
CA THR A 462 -4.08 16.66 24.30
C THR A 462 -4.97 15.42 24.41
N GLU A 463 -6.18 15.44 23.84
CA GLU A 463 -7.08 14.27 23.82
C GLU A 463 -6.54 13.15 22.94
N ILE A 464 -5.54 13.43 22.10
CA ILE A 464 -4.86 12.42 21.29
C ILE A 464 -4.29 11.27 22.13
N THR A 465 -4.02 11.51 23.43
CA THR A 465 -3.55 10.47 24.35
C THR A 465 -4.60 9.39 24.62
N THR A 466 -5.88 9.68 24.34
CA THR A 466 -6.98 8.72 24.49
C THR A 466 -7.13 7.83 23.25
N GLU A 467 -6.56 8.23 22.12
CA GLU A 467 -6.67 7.56 20.83
C GLU A 467 -5.94 6.21 20.81
N LYS A 468 -6.53 5.25 20.09
CA LYS A 468 -5.96 3.90 19.93
C LYS A 468 -4.53 3.95 19.36
N HIS A 469 -4.28 4.81 18.38
CA HIS A 469 -2.96 4.93 17.76
C HIS A 469 -1.89 5.41 18.74
N TYR A 470 -2.20 6.38 19.59
CA TYR A 470 -1.27 6.81 20.63
C TYR A 470 -1.04 5.69 21.67
N LYS A 471 -2.12 5.05 22.13
CA LYS A 471 -2.03 3.94 23.10
C LYS A 471 -1.18 2.78 22.57
N ASN A 472 -1.29 2.46 21.28
CA ASN A 472 -0.42 1.49 20.62
C ASN A 472 1.05 1.92 20.71
N ALA A 473 1.37 3.16 20.35
CA ALA A 473 2.75 3.66 20.37
C ALA A 473 3.39 3.65 21.76
N ILE A 474 2.66 4.09 22.80
CA ILE A 474 3.20 4.21 24.16
C ILE A 474 3.31 2.87 24.88
N ASN A 475 2.49 1.87 24.53
CA ASN A 475 2.48 0.56 25.17
C ASN A 475 3.39 -0.47 24.48
N GLN A 476 3.74 -0.27 23.21
CA GLN A 476 4.60 -1.20 22.48
C GLN A 476 6.07 -1.07 22.90
N ARG A 477 6.79 -2.19 22.86
CA ARG A 477 8.23 -2.27 23.11
C ARG A 477 8.88 -3.13 22.01
N PRO A 478 10.15 -2.90 21.67
CA PRO A 478 10.88 -3.80 20.80
C PRO A 478 10.88 -5.23 21.39
N PRO A 479 10.62 -6.28 20.60
CA PRO A 479 10.70 -7.67 21.04
C PRO A 479 12.17 -8.09 21.14
N VAL A 480 12.86 -7.63 22.19
CA VAL A 480 14.33 -7.78 22.34
C VAL A 480 14.77 -9.25 22.26
N ASN A 481 13.99 -10.17 22.83
CA ASN A 481 14.30 -11.59 22.79
C ASN A 481 14.29 -12.13 21.34
N ASP A 482 13.23 -11.87 20.58
CA ASP A 482 13.10 -12.35 19.20
C ASP A 482 14.14 -11.70 18.28
N ILE A 483 14.42 -10.40 18.49
CA ILE A 483 15.50 -9.69 17.79
C ILE A 483 16.86 -10.36 18.07
N ASN A 484 17.16 -10.68 19.33
CA ASN A 484 18.43 -11.32 19.70
C ASN A 484 18.55 -12.72 19.11
N ILE A 485 17.45 -13.47 19.05
CA ILE A 485 17.38 -14.79 18.40
C ILE A 485 17.74 -14.68 16.91
N LEU A 486 17.11 -13.75 16.19
CA LEU A 486 17.39 -13.55 14.76
C LEU A 486 18.81 -13.01 14.49
N LYS A 487 19.39 -12.24 15.42
CA LYS A 487 20.78 -11.77 15.33
C LYS A 487 21.83 -12.88 15.45
N THR A 488 21.45 -14.08 15.88
CA THR A 488 22.37 -15.23 15.93
C THR A 488 22.69 -15.84 14.56
N VAL A 489 21.95 -15.45 13.51
CA VAL A 489 22.16 -15.90 12.14
C VAL A 489 22.48 -14.73 11.21
N ASP A 490 22.99 -15.02 10.01
CA ASP A 490 23.25 -14.03 8.97
C ASP A 490 21.94 -13.56 8.34
N TYR A 491 21.15 -12.73 9.03
CA TYR A 491 19.81 -12.32 8.57
C TYR A 491 19.82 -11.26 7.46
N ARG A 492 20.92 -10.51 7.31
CA ARG A 492 20.94 -9.27 6.52
C ARG A 492 20.68 -9.57 5.04
N GLY A 493 19.60 -9.02 4.53
CA GLY A 493 19.20 -9.19 3.13
C GLY A 493 18.88 -10.64 2.74
N LYS A 494 18.58 -11.51 3.71
CA LYS A 494 18.13 -12.87 3.47
C LYS A 494 16.61 -12.97 3.44
N VAL A 495 16.12 -14.06 2.85
CA VAL A 495 14.69 -14.35 2.74
C VAL A 495 14.31 -15.42 3.77
N PHE A 496 13.34 -15.10 4.62
CA PHE A 496 12.81 -15.98 5.64
C PHE A 496 11.42 -16.48 5.25
N LEU A 497 11.17 -17.77 5.49
CA LEU A 497 9.80 -18.29 5.63
C LEU A 497 9.48 -18.33 7.12
N THR A 498 8.69 -17.35 7.59
CA THR A 498 8.50 -17.14 9.03
C THR A 498 7.21 -16.43 9.41
N ASN A 499 6.59 -16.82 10.53
CA ASN A 499 5.48 -16.08 11.16
C ASN A 499 5.96 -14.87 11.98
N HIS A 500 7.26 -14.74 12.20
CA HIS A 500 7.91 -13.63 12.91
C HIS A 500 8.03 -12.43 11.96
N TYR A 501 6.91 -11.76 11.68
CA TYR A 501 6.89 -10.65 10.72
C TYR A 501 7.18 -9.28 11.34
N LEU A 502 6.93 -9.13 12.64
CA LEU A 502 7.14 -7.87 13.34
C LEU A 502 8.62 -7.55 13.47
N GLU A 503 9.47 -8.55 13.45
CA GLU A 503 10.91 -8.44 13.64
C GLU A 503 11.58 -7.71 12.46
N ALA A 504 10.97 -7.73 11.27
CA ALA A 504 11.43 -6.97 10.11
C ALA A 504 11.33 -5.44 10.27
N VAL A 505 10.57 -4.97 11.27
CA VAL A 505 10.58 -3.57 11.73
C VAL A 505 11.96 -3.19 12.27
N TYR A 506 12.67 -4.13 12.88
CA TYR A 506 13.94 -3.89 13.58
C TYR A 506 15.14 -4.45 12.83
N LEU A 507 14.93 -5.48 11.99
CA LEU A 507 15.99 -6.17 11.26
C LEU A 507 15.74 -6.15 9.73
N PRO A 508 16.75 -5.83 8.91
CA PRO A 508 16.64 -5.74 7.45
C PRO A 508 16.71 -7.11 6.74
N TYR A 509 15.71 -7.97 6.97
CA TYR A 509 15.48 -9.21 6.19
C TYR A 509 14.18 -9.13 5.36
N TYR A 510 13.99 -10.10 4.48
CA TYR A 510 12.85 -10.22 3.56
C TYR A 510 12.03 -11.46 3.86
N PHE A 511 10.80 -11.48 3.36
CA PHE A 511 9.88 -12.59 3.52
C PHE A 511 9.76 -13.34 2.20
N PHE A 512 9.66 -14.66 2.30
CA PHE A 512 9.19 -15.45 1.17
C PHE A 512 7.72 -15.16 0.89
N LEU A 513 6.89 -14.99 1.92
CA LEU A 513 5.47 -14.65 1.80
C LEU A 513 5.09 -13.70 2.95
N GLY A 514 4.52 -12.54 2.63
CA GLY A 514 4.02 -11.62 3.65
C GLY A 514 2.82 -12.21 4.39
N HIS A 515 2.72 -11.98 5.70
CA HIS A 515 1.62 -12.51 6.52
C HIS A 515 0.25 -11.92 6.14
N TRP A 516 0.21 -10.66 5.66
CA TRP A 516 -1.02 -9.94 5.33
C TRP A 516 -1.06 -9.59 3.83
N GLY A 517 -2.01 -10.20 3.11
CA GLY A 517 -2.12 -10.08 1.65
C GLY A 517 -2.30 -8.65 1.11
N PRO A 518 -3.17 -7.81 1.70
CA PRO A 518 -3.36 -6.42 1.27
C PRO A 518 -2.11 -5.55 1.35
N ALA A 519 -1.13 -5.96 2.15
CA ALA A 519 0.15 -5.30 2.29
C ALA A 519 1.17 -5.76 1.23
N ALA A 520 0.91 -6.87 0.54
CA ALA A 520 1.86 -7.45 -0.41
C ALA A 520 2.03 -6.57 -1.64
N HIS A 521 3.26 -6.53 -2.16
CA HIS A 521 3.58 -5.88 -3.42
C HIS A 521 2.71 -6.46 -4.55
N THR A 522 2.16 -5.62 -5.43
CA THR A 522 1.26 -6.06 -6.52
C THR A 522 1.91 -7.06 -7.49
N ALA A 523 3.20 -6.89 -7.80
CA ALA A 523 3.99 -7.86 -8.57
C ALA A 523 4.57 -9.03 -7.74
N SER A 524 4.15 -9.21 -6.48
CA SER A 524 4.71 -10.24 -5.59
C SER A 524 4.38 -11.65 -5.99
N ARG A 525 3.34 -11.84 -6.82
CA ARG A 525 2.79 -13.16 -7.13
C ARG A 525 2.32 -13.81 -5.82
N PHE A 526 1.47 -13.12 -5.05
CA PHE A 526 1.07 -13.49 -3.70
C PHE A 526 0.34 -14.84 -3.66
N ASP A 527 -0.73 -14.98 -4.43
CA ASP A 527 -1.51 -16.23 -4.50
C ASP A 527 -0.67 -17.40 -5.03
N LYS A 528 0.24 -17.09 -5.95
CA LYS A 528 1.22 -18.02 -6.51
C LYS A 528 2.20 -18.57 -5.45
N ARG A 529 2.65 -17.73 -4.50
CA ARG A 529 3.47 -18.16 -3.36
C ARG A 529 2.69 -19.03 -2.38
N ILE A 530 1.42 -18.72 -2.12
CA ILE A 530 0.53 -19.57 -1.30
C ILE A 530 0.40 -20.95 -1.95
N ALA A 531 0.06 -20.99 -3.24
CA ALA A 531 -0.12 -22.23 -3.97
C ALA A 531 1.17 -23.07 -4.00
N PHE A 532 2.33 -22.42 -4.19
CA PHE A 532 3.64 -23.05 -4.10
C PHE A 532 3.91 -23.67 -2.72
N LEU A 533 3.68 -22.93 -1.64
CA LEU A 533 3.92 -23.44 -0.29
C LEU A 533 2.98 -24.59 0.10
N ARG A 534 1.71 -24.55 -0.32
CA ARG A 534 0.78 -25.69 -0.16
C ARG A 534 1.33 -26.93 -0.85
N TYR A 535 1.80 -26.79 -2.08
CA TYR A 535 2.37 -27.92 -2.80
C TYR A 535 3.60 -28.51 -2.09
N VAL A 536 4.49 -27.64 -1.60
CA VAL A 536 5.67 -28.08 -0.84
C VAL A 536 5.27 -28.79 0.45
N GLY A 537 4.29 -28.28 1.20
CA GLY A 537 3.83 -28.87 2.45
C GLY A 537 3.15 -30.23 2.27
N ASP A 538 2.28 -30.36 1.27
CA ASP A 538 1.39 -31.50 1.14
C ASP A 538 1.99 -32.69 0.35
N TYR A 539 2.91 -32.44 -0.60
CA TYR A 539 3.31 -33.47 -1.60
C TYR A 539 4.80 -33.75 -1.68
N CYS A 540 5.66 -32.91 -1.09
CA CYS A 540 7.10 -33.07 -1.22
C CYS A 540 7.67 -33.92 -0.09
N ASN A 541 8.63 -34.78 -0.43
CA ASN A 541 9.51 -35.39 0.56
C ASN A 541 10.56 -34.37 1.03
N ASP A 542 11.36 -34.76 2.02
CA ASP A 542 12.38 -33.92 2.63
C ASP A 542 13.37 -33.27 1.63
N ALA A 543 13.85 -34.05 0.65
CA ALA A 543 14.79 -33.59 -0.37
C ALA A 543 14.14 -32.61 -1.36
N ARG A 544 12.93 -32.94 -1.85
CA ARG A 544 12.17 -32.06 -2.75
C ARG A 544 11.79 -30.75 -2.08
N THR A 545 11.38 -30.80 -0.81
CA THR A 545 11.03 -29.62 -0.02
C THR A 545 12.22 -28.67 0.08
N ALA A 546 13.38 -29.18 0.49
CA ALA A 546 14.60 -28.37 0.58
C ALA A 546 15.03 -27.82 -0.80
N PHE A 547 14.97 -28.65 -1.84
CA PHE A 547 15.31 -28.24 -3.20
C PHE A 547 14.41 -27.10 -3.70
N LEU A 548 13.08 -27.26 -3.61
CA LEU A 548 12.13 -26.28 -4.13
C LEU A 548 12.18 -24.97 -3.34
N LEU A 549 12.28 -25.02 -2.02
CA LEU A 549 12.42 -23.81 -1.21
C LEU A 549 13.69 -23.02 -1.56
N ARG A 550 14.78 -23.69 -1.94
CA ARG A 550 16.03 -23.03 -2.38
C ARG A 550 16.05 -22.60 -3.84
N ASN A 551 15.40 -23.35 -4.73
CA ASN A 551 15.60 -23.26 -6.18
C ASN A 551 14.31 -22.94 -6.94
N ASN A 552 13.52 -21.98 -6.44
CA ASN A 552 12.29 -21.54 -7.08
C ASN A 552 12.46 -20.20 -7.85
N CYS A 553 11.51 -19.91 -8.75
CA CYS A 553 11.48 -18.67 -9.53
C CYS A 553 10.84 -17.46 -8.80
N LEU A 554 10.53 -17.60 -7.51
CA LEU A 554 9.91 -16.56 -6.67
C LEU A 554 11.01 -15.85 -5.88
N ASP A 555 11.48 -16.47 -4.79
CA ASP A 555 12.68 -16.09 -4.03
C ASP A 555 13.25 -17.33 -3.31
N PRO A 556 14.58 -17.57 -3.33
CA PRO A 556 15.19 -18.62 -2.53
C PRO A 556 14.97 -18.39 -1.03
N VAL A 557 14.49 -19.38 -0.29
CA VAL A 557 14.31 -19.32 1.16
C VAL A 557 15.66 -19.62 1.84
N ASP A 558 16.26 -18.63 2.48
CA ASP A 558 17.55 -18.78 3.18
C ASP A 558 17.35 -19.41 4.56
N TYR A 559 16.32 -18.97 5.27
CA TYR A 559 16.00 -19.45 6.60
C TYR A 559 14.54 -19.86 6.73
N PHE A 560 14.34 -20.95 7.45
CA PHE A 560 13.06 -21.51 7.82
C PHE A 560 12.88 -21.34 9.33
N TYR A 561 11.90 -20.52 9.73
CA TYR A 561 11.63 -20.22 11.14
C TYR A 561 10.13 -20.17 11.39
N LEU A 562 9.54 -21.34 11.58
CA LEU A 562 8.11 -21.53 11.78
C LEU A 562 7.81 -22.19 13.13
N PRO A 563 6.67 -21.85 13.76
CA PRO A 563 6.19 -22.56 14.94
C PRO A 563 5.86 -24.02 14.61
N THR A 564 5.99 -24.88 15.62
CA THR A 564 5.63 -26.30 15.57
C THR A 564 4.26 -26.51 16.20
N ASP A 565 3.45 -27.38 15.61
CA ASP A 565 2.22 -27.91 16.19
C ASP A 565 2.48 -29.34 16.69
N ASP A 566 2.61 -29.46 18.01
CA ASP A 566 2.92 -30.73 18.66
C ASP A 566 1.86 -31.81 18.45
N THR A 567 0.63 -31.43 18.11
CA THR A 567 -0.49 -32.35 17.94
C THR A 567 -0.42 -33.04 16.58
N THR A 568 -0.20 -32.25 15.53
CA THR A 568 -0.15 -32.73 14.14
C THR A 568 1.25 -33.12 13.70
N LYS A 569 2.29 -32.82 14.49
CA LYS A 569 3.71 -32.99 14.14
C LYS A 569 4.07 -32.28 12.84
N THR A 570 3.49 -31.09 12.66
CA THR A 570 3.77 -30.20 11.55
C THR A 570 4.36 -28.89 12.06
N VAL A 571 5.08 -28.20 11.18
CA VAL A 571 5.37 -26.77 11.34
C VAL A 571 4.42 -26.00 10.45
N TYR A 572 4.03 -24.79 10.86
CA TYR A 572 2.99 -24.07 10.13
C TYR A 572 3.31 -22.60 9.90
N PHE A 573 2.82 -22.08 8.77
CA PHE A 573 2.82 -20.67 8.42
C PHE A 573 1.38 -20.18 8.32
N ASP A 574 1.05 -19.11 9.04
CA ASP A 574 -0.28 -18.53 9.04
C ASP A 574 -0.28 -17.28 8.14
N VAL A 575 -1.16 -17.26 7.14
CA VAL A 575 -1.32 -16.16 6.19
C VAL A 575 -2.76 -15.68 6.15
N TYR A 576 -2.95 -14.39 5.87
CA TYR A 576 -4.25 -13.73 5.84
C TYR A 576 -4.51 -13.18 4.44
N PRO A 577 -4.85 -14.04 3.45
CA PRO A 577 -5.34 -13.59 2.15
C PRO A 577 -6.64 -12.80 2.31
N LEU A 578 -6.89 -11.90 1.37
CA LEU A 578 -8.07 -11.03 1.40
C LEU A 578 -9.06 -11.40 0.30
N TYR A 579 -10.30 -11.65 0.72
CA TYR A 579 -11.44 -11.80 -0.16
C TYR A 579 -12.31 -10.54 -0.09
N TYR A 580 -12.89 -10.13 -1.22
CA TYR A 580 -13.76 -8.97 -1.25
C TYR A 580 -15.13 -9.32 -0.63
N PRO A 581 -15.73 -8.44 0.20
CA PRO A 581 -15.20 -7.17 0.73
C PRO A 581 -14.41 -7.36 2.03
N ALA A 582 -13.09 -7.06 2.01
CA ALA A 582 -12.17 -7.07 3.16
C ALA A 582 -12.25 -8.24 4.16
N ILE A 583 -12.72 -9.41 3.75
CA ILE A 583 -12.77 -10.61 4.59
C ILE A 583 -11.38 -11.23 4.59
N THR A 584 -10.67 -11.10 5.71
CA THR A 584 -9.45 -11.86 5.96
C THR A 584 -9.80 -13.20 6.56
N THR A 585 -9.57 -14.28 5.82
CA THR A 585 -9.65 -15.64 6.37
C THR A 585 -8.24 -16.11 6.68
N LYS A 586 -7.98 -16.47 7.93
CA LYS A 586 -6.72 -17.11 8.30
C LYS A 586 -6.58 -18.40 7.50
N LEU A 587 -5.53 -18.50 6.71
CA LEU A 587 -5.13 -19.69 6.01
C LEU A 587 -3.85 -20.23 6.65
N ARG A 588 -3.92 -21.45 7.16
CA ARG A 588 -2.76 -22.17 7.69
C ARG A 588 -2.14 -23.04 6.60
N LEU A 589 -0.83 -22.93 6.43
CA LEU A 589 0.00 -23.75 5.55
C LEU A 589 0.86 -24.64 6.42
N GLU A 590 0.74 -25.96 6.28
CA GLU A 590 1.41 -26.92 7.16
C GLU A 590 2.49 -27.70 6.39
N PHE A 591 3.57 -28.04 7.09
CA PHE A 591 4.66 -28.84 6.56
C PHE A 591 4.99 -29.93 7.59
N PRO A 592 5.01 -31.22 7.20
CA PRO A 592 5.44 -32.28 8.11
C PRO A 592 6.84 -32.01 8.67
N GLU A 593 7.06 -32.24 9.97
CA GLU A 593 8.40 -32.09 10.56
C GLU A 593 9.42 -33.02 9.87
N THR A 594 8.99 -34.21 9.44
CA THR A 594 9.82 -35.19 8.73
C THR A 594 10.37 -34.68 7.41
N THR A 595 9.67 -33.75 6.74
CA THR A 595 10.11 -33.14 5.48
C THR A 595 10.81 -31.80 5.69
N THR A 596 10.81 -31.29 6.93
CA THR A 596 11.37 -29.98 7.29
C THR A 596 12.31 -30.07 8.50
N THR A 597 11.87 -29.75 9.71
CA THR A 597 12.74 -29.56 10.89
C THR A 597 13.49 -30.81 11.34
N LYS A 598 13.01 -32.02 11.00
CA LYS A 598 13.69 -33.30 11.24
C LYS A 598 14.45 -33.83 10.02
N SER A 599 14.39 -33.12 8.89
CA SER A 599 15.13 -33.45 7.68
C SER A 599 16.60 -33.09 7.82
N LYS A 600 17.48 -33.92 7.25
CA LYS A 600 18.92 -33.65 7.15
C LYS A 600 19.27 -32.38 6.36
N TYR A 601 18.35 -31.89 5.53
CA TYR A 601 18.55 -30.68 4.72
C TYR A 601 18.25 -29.39 5.48
N PHE A 602 17.64 -29.47 6.67
CA PHE A 602 17.32 -28.33 7.51
C PHE A 602 18.29 -28.31 8.69
N LYS A 603 19.36 -27.52 8.57
CA LYS A 603 20.38 -27.42 9.61
C LYS A 603 19.95 -26.42 10.67
N LEU A 604 19.75 -26.89 11.89
CA LEU A 604 19.46 -26.04 13.05
C LEU A 604 20.60 -25.04 13.27
N ARG A 605 20.27 -23.75 13.21
CA ARG A 605 21.20 -22.64 13.49
C ARG A 605 20.97 -22.00 14.84
N HIS A 606 19.76 -22.13 15.38
CA HIS A 606 19.42 -21.63 16.71
C HIS A 606 18.46 -22.55 17.44
N LYS A 607 18.63 -22.70 18.77
CA LYS A 607 17.82 -23.59 19.63
C LYS A 607 16.31 -23.33 19.63
N PHE A 608 15.87 -22.16 19.19
CA PHE A 608 14.44 -21.81 19.05
C PHE A 608 13.87 -22.14 17.66
N GLY A 609 14.52 -23.01 16.89
CA GLY A 609 13.96 -23.53 15.65
C GLY A 609 14.20 -22.64 14.42
N ILE A 610 15.35 -21.94 14.36
CA ILE A 610 15.81 -21.33 13.10
C ILE A 610 16.65 -22.37 12.36
N TYR A 611 16.24 -22.71 11.15
CA TYR A 611 16.94 -23.66 10.29
C TYR A 611 17.45 -22.95 9.03
N SER A 612 18.69 -23.21 8.63
CA SER A 612 19.13 -22.93 7.27
C SER A 612 18.77 -24.11 6.37
N ILE A 613 18.42 -23.82 5.12
CA ILE A 613 18.08 -24.88 4.16
C ILE A 613 19.27 -25.13 3.24
N ASP A 614 19.80 -26.35 3.29
CA ASP A 614 20.81 -26.80 2.35
C ASP A 614 20.14 -27.41 1.12
N SER A 615 20.58 -27.03 -0.07
CA SER A 615 20.10 -27.70 -1.29
C SER A 615 20.63 -29.13 -1.32
N PRO A 616 19.80 -30.13 -1.65
CA PRO A 616 20.27 -31.49 -1.84
C PRO A 616 21.30 -31.54 -2.97
N ALA A 617 22.32 -32.38 -2.80
CA ALA A 617 23.34 -32.64 -3.83
C ALA A 617 22.82 -33.55 -4.96
N GLN A 618 21.66 -34.19 -4.74
CA GLN A 618 21.01 -35.06 -5.71
C GLN A 618 20.70 -34.31 -7.00
N SER A 619 20.84 -34.98 -8.14
CA SER A 619 20.41 -34.41 -9.41
C SER A 619 18.89 -34.22 -9.42
N ILE A 620 18.37 -33.36 -10.29
CA ILE A 620 16.91 -33.19 -10.45
C ILE A 620 16.25 -34.50 -10.83
N LEU A 621 16.89 -35.32 -11.65
CA LEU A 621 16.40 -36.64 -12.00
C LEU A 621 16.33 -37.57 -10.80
N GLU A 622 17.31 -37.53 -9.89
CA GLU A 622 17.22 -38.32 -8.65
C GLU A 622 16.11 -37.82 -7.72
N LEU A 623 15.94 -36.50 -7.62
CA LEU A 623 14.93 -35.89 -6.77
C LEU A 623 13.52 -36.18 -7.28
N PHE A 624 13.29 -36.05 -8.58
CA PHE A 624 11.96 -36.13 -9.19
C PHE A 624 11.67 -37.45 -9.91
N GLY A 625 12.67 -38.35 -10.00
CA GLY A 625 12.62 -39.65 -10.68
C GLY A 625 13.30 -39.59 -12.05
N LYS A 626 14.04 -40.65 -12.43
CA LYS A 626 14.48 -40.85 -13.82
C LYS A 626 13.24 -40.94 -14.69
N THR A 627 13.14 -40.04 -15.65
CA THR A 627 12.05 -40.00 -16.61
C THR A 627 12.40 -40.92 -17.76
N ASP A 628 12.17 -42.22 -17.59
CA ASP A 628 12.08 -43.15 -18.73
C ASP A 628 10.83 -42.87 -19.59
N SER A 629 10.02 -41.87 -19.21
CA SER A 629 8.97 -41.22 -19.98
C SER A 629 9.01 -39.72 -19.65
N PRO A 630 8.91 -38.79 -20.64
CA PRO A 630 9.03 -37.35 -20.43
C PRO A 630 8.16 -36.94 -19.24
N VAL A 631 8.75 -36.23 -18.26
CA VAL A 631 8.12 -35.82 -16.99
C VAL A 631 6.63 -35.63 -17.23
N GLY A 632 5.84 -36.61 -16.81
CA GLY A 632 4.42 -36.62 -17.09
C GLY A 632 3.80 -35.48 -16.32
N LEU A 633 3.77 -34.29 -16.92
CA LEU A 633 3.04 -33.14 -16.40
C LEU A 633 1.60 -33.58 -16.12
N SER A 634 1.08 -34.56 -16.85
CA SER A 634 -0.18 -35.26 -16.62
C SER A 634 -0.28 -36.02 -15.28
N GLU A 635 0.79 -36.64 -14.76
CA GLU A 635 0.77 -37.34 -13.47
C GLU A 635 0.90 -36.37 -12.31
N CYS A 636 1.70 -35.30 -12.48
CA CYS A 636 1.66 -34.14 -11.60
C CYS A 636 0.24 -33.54 -11.59
N VAL A 637 -0.30 -33.14 -12.75
CA VAL A 637 -1.64 -32.57 -12.92
C VAL A 637 -2.75 -33.52 -12.44
N SER A 638 -2.57 -34.85 -12.54
CA SER A 638 -3.46 -35.88 -11.99
C SER A 638 -3.53 -35.86 -10.46
N ARG A 639 -2.36 -35.74 -9.81
CA ARG A 639 -2.29 -35.59 -8.34
C ARG A 639 -2.77 -34.21 -7.88
N PHE A 640 -2.46 -33.14 -8.62
CA PHE A 640 -2.93 -31.77 -8.37
C PHE A 640 -4.46 -31.60 -8.56
N ASN A 641 -5.02 -32.32 -9.53
CA ASN A 641 -6.42 -32.77 -9.71
C ASN A 641 -7.30 -32.85 -8.45
N ARG A 642 -6.80 -33.53 -7.42
CA ARG A 642 -7.63 -33.98 -6.29
C ARG A 642 -7.92 -32.89 -5.25
N LEU A 643 -7.46 -31.66 -5.45
CA LEU A 643 -7.10 -30.76 -4.34
C LEU A 643 -7.64 -29.32 -4.39
N ASN A 644 -8.63 -28.99 -5.24
CA ASN A 644 -9.30 -27.67 -5.17
C ASN A 644 -8.36 -26.44 -5.28
N MET A 645 -7.33 -26.47 -6.14
CA MET A 645 -6.46 -25.29 -6.35
C MET A 645 -6.48 -24.85 -7.82
N ALA A 646 -6.62 -23.55 -8.07
CA ALA A 646 -6.65 -22.97 -9.42
C ALA A 646 -5.33 -23.27 -10.18
N VAL A 647 -5.40 -24.16 -11.17
CA VAL A 647 -4.24 -24.77 -11.85
C VAL A 647 -3.63 -23.88 -12.95
N ASN A 648 -4.11 -22.66 -13.14
CA ASN A 648 -3.46 -21.72 -14.07
C ASN A 648 -2.01 -21.36 -13.68
N PHE A 649 -1.58 -21.64 -12.45
CA PHE A 649 -0.32 -21.07 -11.93
C PHE A 649 0.71 -22.07 -11.41
N LEU A 650 0.29 -23.19 -10.81
CA LEU A 650 1.19 -24.16 -10.17
C LEU A 650 2.07 -24.95 -11.16
N PRO A 651 1.54 -25.51 -12.27
CA PRO A 651 2.36 -26.21 -13.26
C PRO A 651 3.38 -25.26 -13.90
N LYS A 652 3.00 -24.00 -14.14
CA LYS A 652 3.91 -23.01 -14.73
C LYS A 652 5.00 -22.58 -13.76
N ILE A 653 4.71 -22.28 -12.49
CA ILE A 653 5.75 -21.91 -11.52
C ILE A 653 6.68 -23.08 -11.22
N TYR A 654 6.13 -24.27 -11.07
CA TYR A 654 6.90 -25.48 -10.87
C TYR A 654 7.79 -25.77 -12.08
N ALA A 655 7.21 -25.77 -13.29
CA ALA A 655 7.97 -25.95 -14.53
C ALA A 655 9.00 -24.83 -14.76
N ASP A 656 8.64 -23.56 -14.55
CA ASP A 656 9.55 -22.41 -14.67
C ASP A 656 10.68 -22.47 -13.62
N SER A 657 10.43 -23.02 -12.43
CA SER A 657 11.46 -23.24 -11.41
C SER A 657 12.42 -24.36 -11.80
N LEU A 658 11.93 -25.39 -12.50
CA LEU A 658 12.75 -26.52 -12.97
C LEU A 658 13.44 -26.27 -14.32
N ARG A 659 12.87 -25.43 -15.18
CA ARG A 659 13.35 -25.18 -16.56
C ARG A 659 14.84 -24.82 -16.66
N PRO A 660 15.39 -23.89 -15.83
CA PRO A 660 16.81 -23.55 -15.89
C PRO A 660 17.74 -24.71 -15.56
N TYR A 661 17.25 -25.73 -14.88
CA TYR A 661 18.04 -26.88 -14.48
C TYR A 661 17.88 -28.07 -15.44
N LEU A 662 16.67 -28.30 -15.94
CA LEU A 662 16.40 -29.30 -16.97
C LEU A 662 17.14 -28.96 -18.28
N SER A 663 17.11 -27.69 -18.69
CA SER A 663 17.91 -27.19 -19.83
C SER A 663 19.42 -27.42 -19.64
N ARG A 664 19.95 -27.26 -18.42
CA ARG A 664 21.36 -27.56 -18.11
C ARG A 664 21.67 -29.06 -18.09
N ALA A 665 20.68 -29.90 -17.82
CA ALA A 665 20.80 -31.35 -17.86
C ALA A 665 20.68 -31.92 -19.29
N GLY A 666 20.47 -31.08 -20.31
CA GLY A 666 20.26 -31.52 -21.69
C GLY A 666 18.85 -32.05 -21.95
N GLU A 667 17.91 -31.82 -21.04
CA GLU A 667 16.52 -32.23 -21.17
C GLU A 667 15.64 -31.02 -21.50
N GLU A 668 15.01 -31.04 -22.66
CA GLU A 668 13.89 -30.14 -22.94
C GLU A 668 12.67 -30.69 -22.20
N LEU A 669 12.07 -29.88 -21.31
CA LEU A 669 10.66 -30.04 -20.99
C LEU A 669 9.94 -29.94 -22.32
N GLU A 670 9.31 -31.03 -22.81
CA GLU A 670 8.47 -30.99 -24.01
C GLU A 670 7.61 -29.72 -23.91
N ASP A 671 7.93 -28.75 -24.77
CA ASP A 671 7.42 -27.39 -24.65
C ASP A 671 5.91 -27.45 -24.77
N SER A 672 5.23 -27.13 -23.68
CA SER A 672 3.79 -26.94 -23.58
C SER A 672 2.94 -28.16 -23.97
N VAL A 673 2.12 -28.61 -23.02
CA VAL A 673 0.75 -28.92 -23.42
C VAL A 673 0.19 -27.59 -23.93
N SER A 674 0.30 -27.32 -25.23
CA SER A 674 -0.43 -26.22 -25.86
C SER A 674 -1.90 -26.54 -25.64
N PHE A 675 -2.55 -25.81 -24.72
CA PHE A 675 -3.98 -25.96 -24.46
C PHE A 675 -4.74 -25.40 -25.66
N GLU A 676 -4.94 -26.21 -26.70
CA GLU A 676 -6.04 -26.01 -27.64
C GLU A 676 -6.77 -27.34 -27.86
N PRO A 677 -8.12 -27.36 -27.91
CA PRO A 677 -9.07 -26.23 -27.91
C PRO A 677 -9.75 -26.01 -26.56
N GLU A 678 -9.95 -24.74 -26.19
CA GLU A 678 -10.86 -24.32 -25.11
C GLU A 678 -12.31 -24.52 -25.59
N ILE A 679 -12.85 -25.72 -25.39
CA ILE A 679 -14.24 -26.01 -25.72
C ILE A 679 -15.08 -25.72 -24.49
N CYS A 680 -15.73 -24.58 -24.53
CA CYS A 680 -16.77 -24.23 -23.58
C CYS A 680 -17.98 -25.15 -23.80
N PHE A 681 -18.15 -26.11 -22.89
CA PHE A 681 -19.44 -26.73 -22.72
C PHE A 681 -20.40 -25.72 -22.07
N ASP A 682 -21.69 -25.95 -22.26
CA ASP A 682 -22.72 -25.10 -21.69
C ASP A 682 -22.66 -25.18 -20.14
N LYS A 683 -23.25 -24.19 -19.46
CA LYS A 683 -23.30 -24.10 -17.98
C LYS A 683 -21.98 -23.80 -17.29
N GLY A 684 -20.93 -23.49 -18.03
CA GLY A 684 -19.68 -23.00 -17.47
C GLY A 684 -18.65 -24.08 -17.17
N ILE A 685 -18.75 -25.24 -17.83
CA ILE A 685 -17.72 -26.28 -17.85
C ILE A 685 -16.94 -26.16 -19.15
N LYS A 686 -15.62 -26.20 -19.11
CA LYS A 686 -14.75 -26.12 -20.29
C LYS A 686 -13.89 -27.38 -20.38
N LEU A 687 -13.72 -27.97 -21.56
CA LEU A 687 -12.63 -28.92 -21.82
C LEU A 687 -11.45 -28.14 -22.39
N LEU A 688 -10.33 -28.26 -21.71
CA LEU A 688 -9.13 -27.49 -21.98
C LEU A 688 -8.06 -28.30 -22.70
N ALA A 689 -8.01 -29.61 -22.44
CA ALA A 689 -7.10 -30.52 -23.11
C ALA A 689 -7.64 -31.94 -23.10
N ILE A 690 -7.26 -32.70 -24.12
CA ILE A 690 -7.57 -34.11 -24.25
C ILE A 690 -6.47 -34.84 -25.02
N LYS A 691 -6.05 -35.99 -24.51
CA LYS A 691 -5.02 -36.83 -25.13
C LYS A 691 -5.30 -38.31 -24.87
N ALA A 692 -5.16 -39.14 -25.91
CA ALA A 692 -5.06 -40.58 -25.74
C ALA A 692 -3.59 -40.95 -25.50
N VAL A 693 -3.33 -41.80 -24.52
CA VAL A 693 -1.98 -42.26 -24.15
C VAL A 693 -2.03 -43.77 -24.03
N SER A 694 -1.09 -44.47 -24.67
CA SER A 694 -0.92 -45.92 -24.53
C SER A 694 0.35 -46.19 -23.73
N ASP A 695 0.29 -47.12 -22.78
CA ASP A 695 1.48 -47.59 -22.07
C ASP A 695 2.22 -48.68 -22.86
N ALA A 696 3.40 -49.08 -22.37
CA ALA A 696 4.23 -50.10 -23.02
C ALA A 696 3.57 -51.49 -23.07
N ALA A 697 2.54 -51.73 -22.23
CA ALA A 697 1.74 -52.96 -22.24
C ALA A 697 0.54 -52.87 -23.21
N GLY A 698 0.40 -51.76 -23.95
CA GLY A 698 -0.67 -51.51 -24.90
C GLY A 698 -1.98 -51.03 -24.27
N HIS A 699 -2.02 -50.79 -22.95
CA HIS A 699 -3.22 -50.26 -22.30
C HIS A 699 -3.36 -48.78 -22.65
N SER A 700 -4.48 -48.45 -23.26
CA SER A 700 -4.76 -47.08 -23.68
C SER A 700 -5.66 -46.37 -22.67
N LYS A 701 -5.39 -45.08 -22.44
CA LYS A 701 -6.17 -44.22 -21.56
C LYS A 701 -6.49 -42.92 -22.27
N LEU A 702 -7.73 -42.44 -22.11
CA LEU A 702 -8.13 -41.10 -22.48
C LEU A 702 -7.96 -40.19 -21.27
N ARG A 703 -7.13 -39.16 -21.40
CA ARG A 703 -6.92 -38.11 -20.41
C ARG A 703 -7.63 -36.85 -20.86
N MET A 704 -8.48 -36.28 -20.00
CA MET A 704 -9.18 -35.04 -20.28
C MET A 704 -9.07 -34.07 -19.11
N ILE A 705 -8.86 -32.80 -19.41
CA ILE A 705 -8.79 -31.73 -18.43
C ILE A 705 -9.99 -30.81 -18.63
N PHE A 706 -10.87 -30.78 -17.64
CA PHE A 706 -11.97 -29.82 -17.59
C PHE A 706 -11.65 -28.66 -16.64
N ALA A 707 -12.34 -27.54 -16.74
CA ALA A 707 -12.38 -26.48 -15.73
C ALA A 707 -13.78 -25.88 -15.65
N THR A 708 -14.08 -25.13 -14.60
CA THR A 708 -15.33 -24.37 -14.53
C THR A 708 -15.09 -22.87 -14.40
N ASP A 709 -15.91 -22.07 -15.07
CA ASP A 709 -15.90 -20.60 -14.95
C ASP A 709 -16.91 -20.08 -13.93
N ARG A 710 -17.71 -20.97 -13.35
CA ARG A 710 -18.67 -20.68 -12.27
C ARG A 710 -19.05 -21.95 -11.53
N ARG A 711 -19.74 -21.79 -10.40
CA ARG A 711 -20.34 -22.91 -9.66
C ARG A 711 -21.40 -23.62 -10.49
N ILE A 712 -21.33 -24.95 -10.57
CA ILE A 712 -22.26 -25.78 -11.33
C ILE A 712 -23.42 -26.20 -10.42
N GLY A 713 -24.66 -26.04 -10.91
CA GLY A 713 -25.87 -26.34 -10.15
C GLY A 713 -26.34 -27.80 -10.21
N GLU A 714 -25.79 -28.61 -11.11
CA GLU A 714 -26.23 -29.98 -11.38
C GLU A 714 -25.05 -30.94 -11.58
N ASP A 715 -25.34 -32.24 -11.50
CA ASP A 715 -24.37 -33.31 -11.75
C ASP A 715 -24.48 -33.84 -13.18
N TYR A 716 -23.41 -33.62 -13.94
CA TYR A 716 -23.26 -34.04 -15.32
C TYR A 716 -22.38 -35.29 -15.40
N THR A 717 -22.85 -36.27 -16.17
CA THR A 717 -22.02 -37.34 -16.72
C THR A 717 -21.34 -36.83 -17.97
N ILE A 718 -20.07 -37.19 -18.17
CA ILE A 718 -19.35 -36.84 -19.39
C ILE A 718 -19.54 -37.99 -20.35
N PHE A 719 -20.47 -37.83 -21.30
CA PHE A 719 -20.65 -38.85 -22.32
C PHE A 719 -19.43 -38.82 -23.25
N CYS A 720 -18.93 -39.99 -23.60
CA CYS A 720 -17.73 -40.16 -24.41
C CYS A 720 -17.93 -41.36 -25.31
N HIS A 721 -18.16 -41.13 -26.61
CA HIS A 721 -18.40 -42.19 -27.57
C HIS A 721 -17.22 -42.29 -28.54
N ALA A 722 -16.63 -43.48 -28.66
CA ALA A 722 -15.55 -43.76 -29.59
C ALA A 722 -16.08 -44.44 -30.86
N TYR A 723 -16.04 -43.72 -31.98
CA TYR A 723 -16.45 -44.23 -33.30
C TYR A 723 -15.20 -44.70 -34.04
N PRO A 724 -14.97 -46.02 -34.24
CA PRO A 724 -13.82 -46.47 -35.00
C PRO A 724 -13.95 -46.06 -36.46
N VAL A 725 -12.83 -45.75 -37.10
CA VAL A 725 -12.80 -45.49 -38.55
C VAL A 725 -13.16 -46.75 -39.34
N ASN A 726 -12.79 -47.94 -38.83
CA ASN A 726 -13.19 -49.23 -39.37
C ASN A 726 -14.18 -49.93 -38.42
N LYS A 727 -15.39 -50.26 -38.91
CA LYS A 727 -16.45 -50.89 -38.09
C LYS A 727 -16.09 -52.30 -37.60
N ASP A 728 -15.19 -53.01 -38.28
CA ASP A 728 -14.74 -54.35 -37.87
C ASP A 728 -13.97 -54.33 -36.53
N MET A 729 -13.61 -53.14 -36.06
CA MET A 729 -12.99 -52.92 -34.75
C MET A 729 -13.98 -52.97 -33.58
N LEU A 730 -15.29 -52.91 -33.86
CA LEU A 730 -16.32 -53.05 -32.83
C LEU A 730 -16.40 -54.50 -32.34
N GLU A 731 -16.81 -54.67 -31.09
CA GLU A 731 -17.15 -55.99 -30.55
C GLU A 731 -18.49 -56.47 -31.12
N SER A 732 -18.65 -57.79 -31.22
CA SER A 732 -19.88 -58.43 -31.69
C SER A 732 -21.08 -58.00 -30.84
N GLY A 733 -22.10 -57.44 -31.48
CA GLY A 733 -23.30 -56.88 -30.82
C GLY A 733 -23.27 -55.36 -30.65
N ARG A 734 -22.14 -54.68 -30.95
CA ARG A 734 -22.05 -53.21 -30.99
C ARG A 734 -22.14 -52.64 -32.41
N GLU A 735 -22.16 -53.48 -33.45
CA GLU A 735 -22.13 -53.03 -34.85
C GLU A 735 -23.34 -52.16 -35.22
N SER A 736 -24.51 -52.46 -34.63
CA SER A 736 -25.76 -51.71 -34.84
C SER A 736 -25.74 -50.28 -34.27
N TYR A 737 -24.92 -50.03 -33.24
CA TYR A 737 -24.77 -48.71 -32.62
C TYR A 737 -23.65 -47.88 -33.27
N GLY A 738 -22.63 -48.52 -33.84
CA GLY A 738 -21.54 -47.87 -34.57
C GLY A 738 -20.49 -47.16 -33.70
N PHE A 739 -20.55 -47.30 -32.38
CA PHE A 739 -19.57 -46.74 -31.44
C PHE A 739 -19.43 -47.60 -30.18
N VAL A 740 -18.32 -47.40 -29.46
CA VAL A 740 -18.11 -47.91 -28.09
C VAL A 740 -18.41 -46.80 -27.10
N ASN A 741 -19.21 -47.10 -26.07
CA ASN A 741 -19.49 -46.16 -24.98
C ASN A 741 -18.33 -46.17 -23.99
N CYS A 742 -17.69 -45.02 -23.84
CA CYS A 742 -16.57 -44.74 -22.94
C CYS A 742 -16.93 -43.68 -21.88
N ASP A 743 -18.22 -43.54 -21.55
CA ASP A 743 -18.72 -42.52 -20.64
C ASP A 743 -17.94 -42.50 -19.32
N ILE A 744 -17.79 -41.29 -18.79
CA ILE A 744 -17.03 -41.01 -17.59
C ILE A 744 -17.96 -40.41 -16.55
N TYR A 745 -17.93 -41.05 -15.39
CA TYR A 745 -18.55 -40.55 -14.16
C TYR A 745 -17.45 -39.90 -13.32
N PRO A 746 -17.42 -38.56 -13.22
CA PRO A 746 -16.45 -37.89 -12.38
C PRO A 746 -16.51 -38.41 -10.94
N VAL A 747 -15.35 -38.74 -10.36
CA VAL A 747 -15.26 -39.20 -8.95
C VAL A 747 -15.81 -38.13 -8.01
N LYS A 748 -15.55 -36.86 -8.32
CA LYS A 748 -16.17 -35.70 -7.70
C LYS A 748 -17.30 -35.22 -8.60
N MET A 749 -18.52 -35.27 -8.08
CA MET A 749 -19.75 -34.73 -8.69
C MET A 749 -19.53 -33.31 -9.25
N THR A 750 -20.02 -33.02 -10.46
CA THR A 750 -19.75 -31.71 -11.11
C THR A 750 -20.35 -30.54 -10.34
N SER A 751 -21.45 -30.75 -9.61
CA SER A 751 -22.02 -29.73 -8.70
C SER A 751 -21.10 -29.33 -7.54
N LYS A 752 -20.05 -30.12 -7.28
CA LYS A 752 -19.02 -29.88 -6.26
C LYS A 752 -17.75 -29.27 -6.85
N TRP A 753 -17.65 -29.11 -8.17
CA TRP A 753 -16.50 -28.47 -8.81
C TRP A 753 -16.43 -26.99 -8.43
N ILE A 754 -15.25 -26.51 -8.05
CA ILE A 754 -15.03 -25.12 -7.65
C ILE A 754 -14.64 -24.30 -8.88
N GLU A 755 -15.16 -23.08 -8.99
CA GLU A 755 -14.77 -22.15 -10.04
C GLU A 755 -13.25 -21.96 -10.11
N GLY A 756 -12.69 -22.08 -11.31
CA GLY A 756 -11.25 -22.04 -11.58
C GLY A 756 -10.48 -23.32 -11.26
N GLU A 757 -11.13 -24.34 -10.69
CA GLU A 757 -10.55 -25.66 -10.44
C GLU A 757 -10.54 -26.48 -11.73
N TYR A 758 -9.43 -27.19 -11.97
CA TYR A 758 -9.29 -28.07 -13.11
C TYR A 758 -9.61 -29.50 -12.67
N GLN A 759 -10.20 -30.28 -13.55
CA GLN A 759 -10.64 -31.64 -13.29
C GLN A 759 -9.97 -32.56 -14.30
N LEU A 760 -8.97 -33.32 -13.84
CA LEU A 760 -8.40 -34.38 -14.68
C LEU A 760 -9.28 -35.61 -14.55
N LEU A 761 -9.78 -36.06 -15.68
CA LEU A 761 -10.53 -37.29 -15.79
C LEU A 761 -9.76 -38.26 -16.68
N GLU A 762 -9.56 -39.47 -16.17
CA GLU A 762 -8.89 -40.55 -16.88
C GLU A 762 -9.88 -41.70 -17.09
N LYS A 763 -9.94 -42.20 -18.31
CA LYS A 763 -10.74 -43.37 -18.67
C LYS A 763 -9.84 -44.38 -19.36
N SER A 764 -9.71 -45.56 -18.78
CA SER A 764 -9.13 -46.70 -19.48
C SER A 764 -10.00 -47.03 -20.70
N LEU A 765 -9.36 -47.14 -21.85
CA LEU A 765 -9.97 -47.45 -23.13
C LEU A 765 -9.71 -48.92 -23.41
N ASP A 766 -10.74 -49.74 -23.24
CA ASP A 766 -10.73 -51.11 -23.72
C ASP A 766 -11.16 -51.13 -25.20
N LEU A 767 -10.26 -50.65 -26.05
CA LEU A 767 -10.47 -50.47 -27.47
C LEU A 767 -9.35 -51.20 -28.23
N LYS A 768 -9.70 -51.88 -29.32
CA LYS A 768 -8.71 -52.48 -30.22
C LYS A 768 -7.77 -51.38 -30.77
N PRO A 769 -6.47 -51.64 -30.98
CA PRO A 769 -5.56 -50.66 -31.55
C PRO A 769 -6.04 -50.13 -32.92
N GLY A 770 -6.05 -48.81 -33.09
CA GLY A 770 -6.40 -48.13 -34.33
C GLY A 770 -6.98 -46.74 -34.13
N ARG A 771 -7.55 -46.16 -35.19
CA ARG A 771 -8.00 -44.76 -35.19
C ARG A 771 -9.49 -44.63 -34.86
N TYR A 772 -9.81 -43.81 -33.86
CA TYR A 772 -11.17 -43.57 -33.39
C TYR A 772 -11.49 -42.08 -33.42
N LYS A 773 -12.72 -41.72 -33.80
CA LYS A 773 -13.32 -40.40 -33.60
C LYS A 773 -14.05 -40.38 -32.27
N PHE A 774 -13.60 -39.58 -31.32
CA PHE A 774 -14.24 -39.45 -30.01
C PHE A 774 -15.24 -38.31 -30.01
N HIS A 775 -16.48 -38.55 -29.59
CA HIS A 775 -17.50 -37.53 -29.36
C HIS A 775 -17.73 -37.36 -27.86
N ILE A 776 -17.52 -36.15 -27.35
CA ILE A 776 -17.47 -35.90 -25.90
C ILE A 776 -18.37 -34.73 -25.57
N GLY A 777 -19.24 -34.88 -24.57
CA GLY A 777 -20.04 -33.77 -24.06
C GLY A 777 -20.69 -34.09 -22.71
N LEU A 778 -21.69 -33.29 -22.34
CA LEU A 778 -22.34 -33.40 -21.04
C LEU A 778 -23.75 -33.97 -21.15
N PHE A 779 -24.10 -34.82 -20.19
CA PHE A 779 -25.42 -35.43 -20.02
C PHE A 779 -25.88 -35.30 -18.58
N SER A 780 -27.10 -34.83 -18.34
CA SER A 780 -27.76 -34.94 -17.03
C SER A 780 -29.06 -35.72 -17.16
N ARG A 781 -29.48 -36.44 -16.11
CA ARG A 781 -30.75 -37.17 -16.13
C ARG A 781 -31.97 -36.25 -16.27
N LYS A 782 -31.83 -34.98 -15.88
CA LYS A 782 -32.90 -33.99 -15.85
C LYS A 782 -33.01 -33.22 -17.17
N GLU A 783 -31.89 -32.85 -17.78
CA GLU A 783 -31.83 -32.04 -19.01
C GLU A 783 -31.58 -32.90 -20.26
N GLY A 784 -31.23 -34.17 -20.10
CA GLY A 784 -30.83 -35.05 -21.20
C GLY A 784 -29.44 -34.69 -21.75
N ARG A 785 -29.20 -34.98 -23.03
CA ARG A 785 -27.96 -34.60 -23.72
C ARG A 785 -28.04 -33.13 -24.12
N LEU A 786 -27.05 -32.33 -23.73
CA LEU A 786 -27.04 -30.91 -24.09
C LEU A 786 -26.77 -30.76 -25.61
N PRO A 787 -27.70 -30.16 -26.38
CA PRO A 787 -27.73 -30.28 -27.84
C PRO A 787 -26.68 -29.44 -28.59
N ARG A 788 -25.86 -28.63 -27.91
CA ARG A 788 -24.97 -27.64 -28.56
C ARG A 788 -23.49 -27.68 -28.19
N THR A 789 -23.03 -28.66 -27.41
CA THR A 789 -21.65 -28.66 -26.92
C THR A 789 -21.08 -30.06 -26.90
N TYR A 790 -20.53 -30.51 -28.03
CA TYR A 790 -19.70 -31.71 -28.05
C TYR A 790 -18.39 -31.46 -28.78
N TYR A 791 -17.30 -31.95 -28.20
CA TYR A 791 -16.00 -32.02 -28.85
C TYR A 791 -15.94 -33.26 -29.73
N SER A 792 -15.31 -33.14 -30.89
CA SER A 792 -15.07 -34.25 -31.78
C SER A 792 -13.65 -34.20 -32.33
N SER A 793 -12.87 -35.26 -32.10
CA SER A 793 -11.50 -35.36 -32.64
C SER A 793 -11.08 -36.82 -32.83
N TYR A 794 -10.08 -37.03 -33.66
CA TYR A 794 -9.52 -38.34 -33.94
C TYR A 794 -8.30 -38.61 -33.07
N PHE A 795 -8.25 -39.80 -32.48
CA PHE A 795 -7.12 -40.28 -31.70
C PHE A 795 -6.69 -41.67 -32.20
N ASN A 796 -5.39 -41.91 -32.24
CA ASN A 796 -4.82 -43.24 -32.47
C ASN A 796 -4.68 -43.94 -31.11
N ILE A 797 -5.25 -45.13 -31.00
CA ILE A 797 -5.23 -45.98 -29.82
C ILE A 797 -4.24 -47.12 -30.07
N GLY A 798 -3.33 -47.40 -29.13
CA GLY A 798 -2.37 -48.49 -29.24
C GLY A 798 -1.12 -48.19 -30.09
N GLU A 799 -0.96 -46.97 -30.62
CA GLU A 799 0.33 -46.52 -31.14
C GLU A 799 1.22 -46.11 -29.96
N ILE A 800 2.24 -46.91 -29.67
CA ILE A 800 3.31 -46.54 -28.74
C ILE A 800 4.11 -45.43 -29.43
N ARG A 801 4.00 -44.20 -28.92
CA ARG A 801 4.80 -43.05 -29.35
C ARG A 801 5.90 -42.76 -28.36
#